data_AF-A0A8J9RC47-F1
#
_entry.id   AF-A0A8J9RC47-F1
#
_cell.length_a   1.000
_cell.length_b   1.000
_cell.length_c   1.000
_cell.angle_alpha   90.00
_cell.angle_beta   90.00
_cell.angle_gamma   90.00
#
_symmetry.space_group_name_H-M   'P 1'
#
loop_
_entity.id
_entity.type
_entity.pdbx_description
1 polymer ?
#
loop_
_entity_poly.entity_id
_entity_poly.type
_entity_poly.pdbx_seq_one_letter_code
_entity_poly.pdbx_strand_id
1 'polypeptide(L)'
;MPSLKENVRALLTSLSPSKEKSGPVEGSQAETDVDRSKVASSSAQEDGKAVEHLIYDPSEDRRLLRRSRAQLWVWRCVSYLLLAALIGLAISLALVLGDRRTLQRENTEFRNTTLFAERNTCPNFLDKGQAVLESDRVPSSLQPNLFEELTVPEMAAVRNYLFSQSDLNLTRSDEATPASNVIYLMELLPPPKAPALAFLDSGGVVPPPPRQARAVLYLGYMEDPKVVELTVGPLPNPTNYTILREVPWNTRPPNSAEYAAMDAVIQAASAQLEQFMVQSFAGYKYYNCEFPRCLLWGDSTPRGLTNSQRQTWIWFMRFSDGYYLKPIGLEFLVDHRGNNASAWSVIQIFYNGQVFANTTELNNAFMDTTSGLNRQQLRMPLPGEINYASLKRLPGPGRPEVRGNAPPQAGTRQYEPSGKRYSIDRNAIAYMGWSFQVSVRPSGGIRIWDVRFGGERIAYEIALQEAIISHGGATPSQSLDQSYDTANGLGSSFHELVAGVDCPFHASYLDTAAYVDRDSPLLHPQSICVWEQDTGRPLWRHYTQEFAAKGSFIQYGGVVDHALVVRGITTVYNTDYMTDFVFHLNGEIQVSVSLSGYMLAAPWSGATLNYSYPLYVDMGASVQDHFLNWKVDLDIKGSENSVRQDFIEVEARPLPWSVPGANGPSNGSAAPVTVQKRLRHVLPETEEEASIAYDLRRPVVTSVINERSVNKWGTPQGYQIQVDSVISQLYPDSWQPAKSGAWSRYQIATTVRRDNESSSSSIYAAAHPGVPPQPMNFSSYLNGEPVRNTDIVNWVTVGIYDVPTSESAPVTAVTGRQLSFWLRPYNYFDRGAATDLYAITVMSPTNYTRRAQPKYETYGVPTEFSCVPAKDSAPFNRSEFSAYL
;
A
#
# COMPACT_ATOMS: atom_id res chain seq x y z
N MET A 1 -28.32 -20.57 -24.70
CA MET A 1 -29.30 -21.65 -24.39
C MET A 1 -29.66 -21.58 -22.91
N PRO A 2 -30.94 -21.70 -22.51
CA PRO A 2 -31.34 -21.48 -21.12
C PRO A 2 -31.82 -22.76 -20.38
N SER A 3 -30.98 -23.32 -19.49
CA SER A 3 -31.43 -24.28 -18.46
C SER A 3 -30.37 -24.50 -17.37
N LEU A 4 -30.47 -23.77 -16.25
CA LEU A 4 -29.63 -24.03 -15.06
C LEU A 4 -30.37 -23.75 -13.74
N LYS A 5 -31.66 -24.12 -13.70
CA LYS A 5 -32.52 -24.12 -12.50
C LYS A 5 -33.04 -25.53 -12.20
N GLU A 6 -32.19 -26.45 -11.75
CA GLU A 6 -32.70 -27.70 -11.13
C GLU A 6 -31.74 -28.44 -10.17
N ASN A 7 -30.42 -28.40 -10.38
CA ASN A 7 -29.46 -29.21 -9.61
C ASN A 7 -28.89 -28.54 -8.33
N VAL A 8 -29.77 -28.14 -7.39
CA VAL A 8 -29.37 -27.70 -6.03
C VAL A 8 -30.16 -28.42 -4.91
N ARG A 9 -30.96 -29.45 -5.25
CA ARG A 9 -31.93 -30.05 -4.32
C ARG A 9 -31.50 -31.35 -3.61
N ALA A 10 -30.21 -31.69 -3.62
CA ALA A 10 -29.74 -33.01 -3.18
C ALA A 10 -28.39 -33.02 -2.44
N LEU A 11 -28.12 -32.06 -1.53
CA LEU A 11 -26.92 -32.12 -0.67
C LEU A 11 -27.00 -31.37 0.68
N LEU A 12 -28.20 -31.13 1.22
CA LEU A 12 -28.40 -30.52 2.56
C LEU A 12 -29.48 -31.26 3.38
N THR A 13 -29.14 -32.45 3.89
CA THR A 13 -30.02 -33.26 4.74
C THR A 13 -29.25 -34.01 5.85
N SER A 14 -28.64 -33.28 6.77
CA SER A 14 -28.44 -33.72 8.16
C SER A 14 -28.20 -32.51 9.08
N LEU A 15 -28.31 -32.73 10.41
CA LEU A 15 -28.08 -31.73 11.48
C LEU A 15 -29.09 -30.56 11.54
N SER A 16 -30.29 -30.82 12.08
CA SER A 16 -31.15 -29.77 12.65
C SER A 16 -30.65 -29.36 14.04
N PRO A 17 -30.68 -28.08 14.41
CA PRO A 17 -30.51 -27.65 15.80
C PRO A 17 -31.73 -27.98 16.66
N SER A 18 -31.55 -28.02 17.98
CA SER A 18 -32.61 -28.04 18.98
C SER A 18 -33.25 -26.65 19.14
N LYS A 19 -34.58 -26.60 19.29
CA LYS A 19 -35.33 -25.35 19.53
C LYS A 19 -35.76 -25.23 20.99
N GLU A 20 -35.65 -24.02 21.53
CA GLU A 20 -36.49 -23.56 22.65
C GLU A 20 -37.82 -23.00 22.15
N LYS A 21 -38.84 -23.04 23.04
CA LYS A 21 -40.10 -22.25 23.19
C LYS A 21 -41.19 -23.18 23.77
N SER A 22 -42.16 -22.72 24.57
CA SER A 22 -42.65 -21.36 24.84
C SER A 22 -43.12 -21.16 26.31
N GLY A 23 -43.43 -19.91 26.70
CA GLY A 23 -44.29 -19.59 27.87
C GLY A 23 -45.78 -19.77 27.56
N PRO A 24 -46.74 -19.01 28.16
CA PRO A 24 -46.59 -17.72 28.89
C PRO A 24 -47.54 -17.56 30.14
N VAL A 25 -47.92 -16.31 30.48
CA VAL A 25 -49.08 -15.80 31.29
C VAL A 25 -48.79 -15.17 32.68
N GLU A 26 -49.61 -14.16 33.00
CA GLU A 26 -49.78 -13.37 34.25
C GLU A 26 -50.24 -14.22 35.47
N GLY A 27 -50.41 -13.74 36.70
CA GLY A 27 -50.13 -12.43 37.34
C GLY A 27 -51.11 -12.14 38.51
N SER A 28 -50.73 -11.21 39.40
CA SER A 28 -51.49 -10.65 40.55
C SER A 28 -51.74 -11.52 41.83
N GLN A 29 -51.59 -10.85 42.99
CA GLN A 29 -52.44 -10.80 44.22
C GLN A 29 -53.23 -12.04 44.74
N ALA A 30 -53.45 -12.24 46.04
CA ALA A 30 -52.93 -11.63 47.28
C ALA A 30 -53.35 -12.43 48.55
N GLU A 31 -52.82 -12.01 49.72
CA GLU A 31 -53.43 -12.05 51.07
C GLU A 31 -53.75 -13.35 51.85
N THR A 32 -53.29 -13.35 53.12
CA THR A 32 -53.92 -13.87 54.38
C THR A 32 -54.03 -15.39 54.65
N ASP A 33 -53.95 -15.90 55.89
CA ASP A 33 -53.39 -15.42 57.20
C ASP A 33 -53.38 -16.63 58.22
N VAL A 34 -53.05 -16.38 59.51
CA VAL A 34 -53.31 -17.21 60.73
C VAL A 34 -52.32 -18.37 61.01
N ASP A 35 -51.77 -18.63 62.21
CA ASP A 35 -51.55 -17.88 63.49
C ASP A 35 -50.64 -18.73 64.43
N ARG A 36 -49.94 -18.12 65.41
CA ARG A 36 -49.31 -18.65 66.67
C ARG A 36 -48.61 -20.04 66.71
N SER A 37 -47.50 -20.26 67.43
CA SER A 37 -46.65 -19.50 68.38
C SER A 37 -45.33 -20.32 68.63
N LYS A 38 -44.30 -20.01 69.46
CA LYS A 38 -44.11 -19.38 70.80
C LYS A 38 -42.69 -18.75 70.92
N VAL A 39 -42.48 -17.64 71.65
CA VAL A 39 -42.02 -17.49 73.07
C VAL A 39 -40.75 -18.31 73.42
N ALA A 40 -39.63 -17.77 73.94
CA ALA A 40 -39.22 -16.42 74.42
C ALA A 40 -37.73 -16.20 74.04
N SER A 41 -37.23 -15.04 73.60
CA SER A 41 -37.05 -13.71 74.26
C SER A 41 -36.18 -13.72 75.53
N SER A 42 -35.08 -12.97 75.51
CA SER A 42 -34.18 -12.75 76.66
C SER A 42 -34.09 -11.27 77.04
N SER A 43 -34.15 -10.95 78.33
CA SER A 43 -34.05 -9.57 78.81
C SER A 43 -33.63 -9.46 80.28
N ALA A 44 -32.79 -8.47 80.57
CA ALA A 44 -32.52 -7.86 81.88
C ALA A 44 -31.82 -8.71 82.97
N GLN A 45 -31.19 -7.95 83.88
CA GLN A 45 -30.32 -8.34 84.98
C GLN A 45 -30.72 -7.44 86.15
N GLU A 46 -30.90 -7.97 87.37
CA GLU A 46 -30.75 -7.20 88.62
C GLU A 46 -30.65 -8.09 89.88
N ASP A 47 -30.28 -7.49 91.01
CA ASP A 47 -29.85 -8.14 92.27
C ASP A 47 -30.99 -8.43 93.29
N GLY A 48 -30.75 -9.32 94.27
CA GLY A 48 -31.72 -9.57 95.37
C GLY A 48 -31.24 -10.48 96.52
N LYS A 49 -30.79 -9.87 97.63
CA LYS A 49 -30.17 -10.51 98.84
C LYS A 49 -31.13 -11.34 99.74
N ALA A 50 -30.63 -12.48 100.26
CA ALA A 50 -30.70 -12.97 101.66
C ALA A 50 -29.90 -14.30 101.74
N VAL A 51 -28.91 -14.61 102.61
CA VAL A 51 -28.58 -14.35 104.04
C VAL A 51 -29.19 -15.39 105.01
N GLU A 52 -28.37 -15.83 105.99
CA GLU A 52 -28.56 -16.91 107.01
C GLU A 52 -28.14 -18.35 106.58
N HIS A 53 -27.49 -19.19 107.41
CA HIS A 53 -26.61 -18.96 108.58
C HIS A 53 -25.76 -20.23 108.92
N LEU A 54 -24.42 -20.14 108.99
CA LEU A 54 -23.45 -21.12 109.57
C LEU A 54 -23.47 -22.56 108.94
N ILE A 55 -22.49 -23.48 109.06
CA ILE A 55 -21.33 -23.71 109.94
C ILE A 55 -20.08 -24.06 109.09
N TYR A 56 -18.87 -23.93 109.65
CA TYR A 56 -17.57 -24.26 109.03
C TYR A 56 -17.18 -25.75 109.17
N ASP A 57 -16.77 -26.42 108.08
CA ASP A 57 -16.17 -27.77 108.05
C ASP A 57 -14.82 -27.76 107.28
N PRO A 58 -13.69 -28.11 107.91
CA PRO A 58 -12.35 -28.01 107.30
C PRO A 58 -11.99 -29.20 106.37
N SER A 59 -12.85 -29.55 105.41
CA SER A 59 -12.67 -30.71 104.52
C SER A 59 -12.35 -30.38 103.04
N GLU A 60 -12.54 -29.13 102.58
CA GLU A 60 -12.33 -28.71 101.18
C GLU A 60 -10.87 -28.74 100.69
N ASP A 61 -9.91 -28.51 101.59
CA ASP A 61 -8.53 -28.10 101.28
C ASP A 61 -7.73 -29.11 100.41
N ARG A 62 -8.19 -30.38 100.36
CA ARG A 62 -7.55 -31.45 99.59
C ARG A 62 -8.06 -31.60 98.15
N ARG A 63 -9.11 -30.88 97.72
CA ARG A 63 -9.62 -30.93 96.33
C ARG A 63 -9.07 -29.82 95.43
N LEU A 64 -8.81 -28.63 95.98
CA LEU A 64 -8.33 -27.47 95.21
C LEU A 64 -6.94 -27.70 94.57
N LEU A 65 -6.04 -28.38 95.27
CA LEU A 65 -4.65 -28.63 94.85
C LEU A 65 -4.48 -29.48 93.57
N ARG A 66 -5.54 -30.14 93.05
CA ARG A 66 -5.46 -30.90 91.78
C ARG A 66 -5.87 -30.09 90.54
N ARG A 67 -6.64 -29.00 90.65
CA ARG A 67 -7.01 -28.17 89.48
C ARG A 67 -5.90 -27.22 89.03
N SER A 68 -5.15 -26.64 89.97
CA SER A 68 -4.11 -25.64 89.67
C SER A 68 -2.98 -26.15 88.78
N ARG A 69 -2.54 -27.42 88.94
CA ARG A 69 -1.45 -28.01 88.14
C ARG A 69 -1.79 -28.18 86.66
N ALA A 70 -3.05 -28.44 86.32
CA ALA A 70 -3.48 -28.55 84.93
C ALA A 70 -3.53 -27.16 84.25
N GLN A 71 -4.09 -26.15 84.92
CA GLN A 71 -4.14 -24.79 84.41
C GLN A 71 -2.75 -24.18 84.20
N LEU A 72 -1.79 -24.41 85.11
CA LEU A 72 -0.40 -23.95 84.90
C LEU A 72 0.26 -24.55 83.65
N TRP A 73 -0.07 -25.79 83.29
CA TRP A 73 0.47 -26.43 82.08
C TRP A 73 -0.15 -25.84 80.81
N VAL A 74 -1.47 -25.62 80.78
CA VAL A 74 -2.16 -24.96 79.66
C VAL A 74 -1.62 -23.54 79.46
N TRP A 75 -1.50 -22.74 80.53
CA TRP A 75 -0.95 -21.39 80.43
C TRP A 75 0.51 -21.36 79.95
N ARG A 76 1.33 -22.36 80.31
CA ARG A 76 2.69 -22.50 79.75
C ARG A 76 2.68 -22.82 78.26
N CYS A 77 1.85 -23.77 77.81
CA CYS A 77 1.73 -24.07 76.37
C CYS A 77 1.22 -22.86 75.57
N VAL A 78 0.20 -22.15 76.06
CA VAL A 78 -0.31 -20.91 75.44
C VAL A 78 0.77 -19.83 75.40
N SER A 79 1.56 -19.67 76.47
CA SER A 79 2.67 -18.70 76.50
C SER A 79 3.77 -19.06 75.49
N TYR A 80 4.13 -20.33 75.34
CA TYR A 80 5.11 -20.75 74.33
C TYR A 80 4.59 -20.62 72.90
N LEU A 81 3.30 -20.89 72.66
CA LEU A 81 2.67 -20.67 71.35
C LEU A 81 2.58 -19.18 71.00
N LEU A 82 2.23 -18.32 71.96
CA LEU A 82 2.26 -16.86 71.79
C LEU A 82 3.68 -16.35 71.55
N LEU A 83 4.69 -16.87 72.27
CA LEU A 83 6.09 -16.50 72.05
C LEU A 83 6.58 -16.95 70.66
N ALA A 84 6.23 -18.16 70.23
CA ALA A 84 6.56 -18.66 68.89
C ALA A 84 5.85 -17.86 67.79
N ALA A 85 4.58 -17.47 68.00
CA ALA A 85 3.84 -16.61 67.09
C ALA A 85 4.44 -15.19 67.03
N LEU A 86 4.84 -14.61 68.16
CA LEU A 86 5.52 -13.31 68.22
C LEU A 86 6.90 -13.35 67.56
N ILE A 87 7.67 -14.44 67.73
CA ILE A 87 8.94 -14.65 67.04
C ILE A 87 8.70 -14.82 65.53
N GLY A 88 7.72 -15.62 65.12
CA GLY A 88 7.35 -15.79 63.71
C GLY A 88 6.88 -14.49 63.06
N LEU A 89 6.12 -13.67 63.80
CA LEU A 89 5.64 -12.36 63.34
C LEU A 89 6.77 -11.31 63.34
N ALA A 90 7.71 -11.36 64.29
CA ALA A 90 8.91 -10.53 64.29
C ALA A 90 9.87 -10.90 63.15
N ILE A 91 10.04 -12.20 62.84
CA ILE A 91 10.79 -12.68 61.67
C ILE A 91 10.08 -12.26 60.38
N SER A 92 8.75 -12.39 60.31
CA SER A 92 7.97 -11.93 59.15
C SER A 92 8.06 -10.42 58.97
N LEU A 93 8.03 -9.65 60.04
CA LEU A 93 8.21 -8.19 60.01
C LEU A 93 9.65 -7.81 59.67
N ALA A 94 10.66 -8.56 60.13
CA ALA A 94 12.05 -8.36 59.76
C ALA A 94 12.33 -8.76 58.29
N LEU A 95 11.64 -9.76 57.75
CA LEU A 95 11.66 -10.11 56.33
C LEU A 95 10.95 -9.04 55.51
N VAL A 96 9.78 -8.54 55.91
CA VAL A 96 9.05 -7.46 55.22
C VAL A 96 9.78 -6.12 55.33
N LEU A 97 10.43 -5.81 56.45
CA LEU A 97 11.27 -4.61 56.59
C LEU A 97 12.64 -4.77 55.91
N GLY A 98 13.15 -6.00 55.83
CA GLY A 98 14.31 -6.37 55.02
C GLY A 98 14.00 -6.16 53.54
N ASP A 99 13.00 -6.83 53.02
CA ASP A 99 12.50 -6.73 51.66
C ASP A 99 12.04 -5.30 51.31
N ARG A 100 11.39 -4.57 52.22
CA ARG A 100 11.08 -3.14 52.01
C ARG A 100 12.33 -2.26 52.01
N ARG A 101 13.41 -2.64 52.72
CA ARG A 101 14.73 -1.99 52.60
C ARG A 101 15.48 -2.44 51.34
N THR A 102 15.30 -3.66 50.85
CA THR A 102 15.81 -4.12 49.56
C THR A 102 15.10 -3.37 48.45
N LEU A 103 13.77 -3.37 48.40
CA LEU A 103 12.94 -2.61 47.46
C LEU A 103 13.10 -1.09 47.59
N GLN A 104 13.38 -0.53 48.76
CA GLN A 104 13.76 0.89 48.88
C GLN A 104 15.20 1.14 48.44
N ARG A 105 16.15 0.23 48.71
CA ARG A 105 17.51 0.32 48.20
C ARG A 105 17.50 0.21 46.69
N GLU A 106 16.92 -0.83 46.12
CA GLU A 106 16.65 -1.00 44.69
C GLU A 106 15.88 0.19 44.12
N ASN A 107 14.83 0.73 44.75
CA ASN A 107 14.20 1.97 44.25
C ASN A 107 15.11 3.21 44.34
N THR A 108 16.06 3.26 45.26
CA THR A 108 17.01 4.39 45.38
C THR A 108 18.22 4.20 44.46
N GLU A 109 18.63 2.96 44.22
CA GLU A 109 19.70 2.53 43.31
C GLU A 109 19.18 2.61 41.86
N PHE A 110 17.89 2.34 41.61
CA PHE A 110 17.15 2.57 40.35
C PHE A 110 16.77 4.05 40.15
N ARG A 111 16.51 4.83 41.22
CA ARG A 111 16.39 6.30 41.14
C ARG A 111 17.72 7.01 40.96
N ASN A 112 18.83 6.41 41.41
CA ASN A 112 20.17 6.95 41.24
C ASN A 112 20.87 6.41 39.98
N THR A 113 20.44 5.30 39.37
CA THR A 113 20.76 4.95 37.96
C THR A 113 19.77 5.56 36.97
N THR A 114 18.67 6.14 37.44
CA THR A 114 17.95 7.22 36.75
C THR A 114 18.33 8.62 37.27
N LEU A 115 19.54 8.76 37.84
CA LEU A 115 20.32 9.95 37.49
C LEU A 115 20.34 10.04 35.97
N PHE A 116 20.18 11.26 35.48
CA PHE A 116 20.30 11.56 34.07
C PHE A 116 21.63 10.98 33.57
N ALA A 117 21.57 9.94 32.74
CA ALA A 117 22.59 9.76 31.73
C ALA A 117 22.69 11.11 31.02
N GLU A 118 23.87 11.72 31.04
CA GLU A 118 24.11 12.96 30.33
C GLU A 118 23.60 12.77 28.91
N ARG A 119 22.77 13.71 28.42
CA ARG A 119 22.23 13.61 27.06
C ARG A 119 23.35 13.90 26.09
N ASN A 120 24.18 12.90 25.90
CA ASN A 120 25.25 12.82 24.93
C ASN A 120 24.58 12.73 23.56
N THR A 121 24.08 13.88 23.08
CA THR A 121 23.82 14.16 21.67
C THR A 121 24.99 13.58 20.89
N CYS A 122 24.74 12.55 20.07
CA CYS A 122 25.86 11.82 19.47
C CYS A 122 26.65 12.83 18.62
N PRO A 123 27.98 13.01 18.80
CA PRO A 123 28.71 14.11 18.16
C PRO A 123 28.66 14.10 16.62
N ASN A 124 28.34 12.93 16.05
CA ASN A 124 28.22 12.69 14.61
C ASN A 124 26.75 12.45 14.17
N PHE A 125 25.76 12.66 15.04
CA PHE A 125 24.35 12.60 14.61
C PHE A 125 24.04 13.88 13.82
N LEU A 126 23.87 13.73 12.51
CA LEU A 126 23.49 14.82 11.63
C LEU A 126 22.00 15.09 11.83
N ASP A 127 21.68 15.86 12.88
CA ASP A 127 20.36 16.15 13.49
C ASP A 127 19.37 16.93 12.59
N LYS A 128 19.57 16.87 11.28
CA LYS A 128 18.70 17.41 10.24
C LYS A 128 18.32 16.28 9.28
N GLY A 129 17.03 15.98 9.17
CA GLY A 129 16.51 15.38 7.94
C GLY A 129 16.76 16.37 6.81
N GLN A 130 17.62 16.00 5.86
CA GLN A 130 17.97 16.80 4.68
C GLN A 130 17.72 15.97 3.43
N ALA A 131 17.38 16.65 2.32
CA ALA A 131 17.76 16.17 0.99
C ALA A 131 19.26 15.87 0.99
N VAL A 132 19.69 14.75 0.40
CA VAL A 132 20.97 14.05 0.68
C VAL A 132 22.10 15.01 1.08
N LEU A 133 22.51 14.95 2.36
CA LEU A 133 23.60 15.72 2.94
C LEU A 133 24.82 15.71 2.00
N GLU A 134 25.49 16.85 1.87
CA GLU A 134 26.66 16.95 0.99
C GLU A 134 27.87 16.10 1.47
N SER A 135 27.80 15.58 2.71
CA SER A 135 28.68 14.53 3.26
C SER A 135 28.26 13.09 2.92
N ASP A 136 26.98 12.86 2.64
CA ASP A 136 26.41 11.55 2.31
C ASP A 136 26.49 11.28 0.80
N ARG A 137 26.60 12.35 0.00
CA ARG A 137 26.91 12.29 -1.44
C ARG A 137 28.35 11.83 -1.63
N VAL A 138 28.54 10.72 -2.34
CA VAL A 138 29.83 10.42 -2.97
C VAL A 138 30.18 11.57 -3.93
N PRO A 139 31.45 12.00 -4.07
CA PRO A 139 31.82 13.05 -5.02
C PRO A 139 31.44 12.64 -6.45
N SER A 140 30.34 13.19 -6.96
CA SER A 140 29.65 12.58 -8.08
C SER A 140 30.43 12.71 -9.39
N SER A 141 30.28 11.70 -10.25
CA SER A 141 30.53 11.85 -11.68
C SER A 141 29.80 13.07 -12.24
N LEU A 142 30.48 13.86 -13.08
CA LEU A 142 29.85 14.93 -13.88
C LEU A 142 28.92 14.38 -14.98
N GLN A 143 29.03 13.09 -15.30
CA GLN A 143 28.20 12.40 -16.31
C GLN A 143 27.03 11.67 -15.62
N PRO A 144 25.80 11.74 -16.18
CA PRO A 144 24.67 10.94 -15.71
C PRO A 144 24.95 9.44 -15.66
N ASN A 145 24.32 8.75 -14.71
CA ASN A 145 24.30 7.30 -14.70
C ASN A 145 23.43 6.75 -15.85
N LEU A 146 23.67 5.50 -16.26
CA LEU A 146 23.11 4.93 -17.49
C LEU A 146 21.57 4.98 -17.56
N PHE A 147 20.89 4.80 -16.41
CA PHE A 147 19.43 4.76 -16.31
C PHE A 147 18.83 5.92 -15.50
N GLU A 148 19.62 6.96 -15.23
CA GLU A 148 19.16 8.22 -14.64
C GLU A 148 18.36 9.03 -15.67
N GLU A 149 17.25 9.65 -15.28
CA GLU A 149 16.47 10.48 -16.21
C GLU A 149 17.26 11.65 -16.78
N LEU A 150 16.69 12.30 -17.81
CA LEU A 150 17.22 13.55 -18.34
C LEU A 150 17.40 14.57 -17.21
N THR A 151 18.62 15.07 -17.05
CA THR A 151 18.88 16.17 -16.13
C THR A 151 18.26 17.47 -16.66
N VAL A 152 17.99 18.45 -15.79
CA VAL A 152 17.44 19.76 -16.21
C VAL A 152 18.25 20.43 -17.33
N PRO A 153 19.61 20.41 -17.32
CA PRO A 153 20.42 20.87 -18.45
C PRO A 153 20.21 20.07 -19.75
N GLU A 154 20.06 18.75 -19.68
CA GLU A 154 19.81 17.91 -20.87
C GLU A 154 18.43 18.20 -21.47
N MET A 155 17.38 18.30 -20.66
CA MET A 155 16.05 18.68 -21.14
C MET A 155 16.08 20.06 -21.81
N ALA A 156 16.77 21.04 -21.22
CA ALA A 156 16.95 22.35 -21.81
C ALA A 156 17.75 22.30 -23.13
N ALA A 157 18.77 21.46 -23.23
CA ALA A 157 19.55 21.27 -24.45
C ALA A 157 18.71 20.64 -25.59
N VAL A 158 17.92 19.60 -25.30
CA VAL A 158 17.04 18.97 -26.29
C VAL A 158 15.93 19.94 -26.73
N ARG A 159 15.33 20.69 -25.79
CA ARG A 159 14.32 21.71 -26.11
C ARG A 159 14.91 22.77 -27.05
N ASN A 160 16.05 23.36 -26.68
CA ASN A 160 16.71 24.40 -27.48
C ASN A 160 17.11 23.88 -28.87
N TYR A 161 17.60 22.65 -28.96
CA TYR A 161 17.91 22.00 -30.24
C TYR A 161 16.65 21.85 -31.11
N LEU A 162 15.55 21.31 -30.57
CA LEU A 162 14.30 21.12 -31.31
C LEU A 162 13.69 22.45 -31.78
N PHE A 163 13.68 23.49 -30.93
CA PHE A 163 13.24 24.83 -31.32
C PHE A 163 14.12 25.50 -32.39
N SER A 164 15.35 25.03 -32.61
CA SER A 164 16.19 25.49 -33.72
C SER A 164 15.93 24.79 -35.06
N GLN A 165 15.09 23.74 -35.08
CA GLN A 165 14.72 23.02 -36.31
C GLN A 165 13.50 23.71 -36.95
N SER A 166 13.74 24.46 -38.03
CA SER A 166 12.71 25.32 -38.66
C SER A 166 11.55 24.55 -39.30
N ASP A 167 11.72 23.27 -39.63
CA ASP A 167 10.68 22.39 -40.17
C ASP A 167 9.66 21.95 -39.10
N LEU A 168 10.04 21.91 -37.82
CA LEU A 168 9.14 21.53 -36.73
C LEU A 168 8.15 22.65 -36.37
N ASN A 169 8.46 23.92 -36.72
CA ASN A 169 7.62 25.11 -36.51
C ASN A 169 7.02 25.22 -35.09
N LEU A 170 7.86 25.01 -34.08
CA LEU A 170 7.41 24.89 -32.68
C LEU A 170 6.99 26.23 -32.06
N THR A 171 5.79 26.24 -31.51
CA THR A 171 5.28 27.24 -30.56
C THR A 171 5.68 26.84 -29.15
N ARG A 172 5.78 27.81 -28.24
CA ARG A 172 5.84 27.55 -26.79
C ARG A 172 4.52 26.98 -26.28
N SER A 173 4.58 26.06 -25.33
CA SER A 173 3.41 25.46 -24.67
C SER A 173 2.56 26.50 -23.94
N ASP A 174 3.17 27.54 -23.35
CA ASP A 174 2.47 28.65 -22.68
C ASP A 174 1.91 29.73 -23.63
N GLU A 175 2.26 29.70 -24.91
CA GLU A 175 1.71 30.54 -25.98
C GLU A 175 0.81 29.74 -26.96
N ALA A 176 0.60 28.45 -26.69
CA ALA A 176 0.00 27.50 -27.63
C ALA A 176 -1.54 27.56 -27.74
N THR A 177 -2.01 27.13 -28.90
CA THR A 177 -3.41 26.77 -29.17
C THR A 177 -3.50 25.29 -29.57
N PRO A 178 -4.71 24.67 -29.62
CA PRO A 178 -4.87 23.32 -30.17
C PRO A 178 -4.46 23.16 -31.64
N ALA A 179 -4.19 24.26 -32.36
CA ALA A 179 -3.65 24.28 -33.72
C ALA A 179 -2.17 24.71 -33.79
N SER A 180 -1.43 24.60 -32.67
CA SER A 180 0.02 24.86 -32.60
C SER A 180 0.83 23.57 -32.68
N ASN A 181 2.10 23.67 -33.08
CA ASN A 181 3.06 22.58 -32.89
C ASN A 181 3.78 22.78 -31.55
N VAL A 182 3.80 21.78 -30.65
CA VAL A 182 4.42 21.89 -29.31
C VAL A 182 5.21 20.63 -28.93
N ILE A 183 6.18 20.79 -28.03
CA ILE A 183 6.83 19.66 -27.34
C ILE A 183 5.97 19.30 -26.12
N TYR A 184 5.22 18.20 -26.20
CA TYR A 184 4.35 17.76 -25.10
C TYR A 184 5.12 17.06 -23.98
N LEU A 185 6.07 16.17 -24.31
CA LEU A 185 6.78 15.35 -23.31
C LEU A 185 8.25 15.18 -23.68
N MET A 186 9.14 15.14 -22.68
CA MET A 186 10.54 14.72 -22.84
C MET A 186 10.95 13.77 -21.70
N GLU A 187 11.54 12.61 -22.05
CA GLU A 187 12.02 11.61 -21.10
C GLU A 187 13.29 10.91 -21.60
N LEU A 188 13.99 10.15 -20.74
CA LEU A 188 15.10 9.32 -21.19
C LEU A 188 14.59 8.25 -22.15
N LEU A 189 15.23 8.08 -23.31
CA LEU A 189 15.12 6.85 -24.09
C LEU A 189 16.17 5.86 -23.55
N PRO A 190 15.77 4.77 -22.85
CA PRO A 190 16.74 3.82 -22.32
C PRO A 190 17.53 3.16 -23.46
N PRO A 191 18.83 2.88 -23.27
CA PRO A 191 19.61 2.17 -24.27
C PRO A 191 19.08 0.73 -24.47
N PRO A 192 19.26 0.14 -25.68
CA PRO A 192 18.95 -1.28 -25.92
C PRO A 192 19.67 -2.19 -24.91
N LYS A 193 19.02 -3.29 -24.47
CA LYS A 193 19.51 -4.11 -23.35
C LYS A 193 20.92 -4.68 -23.59
N ALA A 194 21.20 -5.20 -24.78
CA ALA A 194 22.49 -5.82 -25.10
C ALA A 194 23.73 -4.88 -24.94
N PRO A 195 23.79 -3.68 -25.56
CA PRO A 195 24.91 -2.75 -25.33
C PRO A 195 24.93 -2.15 -23.91
N ALA A 196 23.78 -2.02 -23.24
CA ALA A 196 23.74 -1.62 -21.82
C ALA A 196 24.43 -2.67 -20.93
N LEU A 197 24.09 -3.96 -21.10
CA LEU A 197 24.75 -5.07 -20.42
C LEU A 197 26.26 -5.12 -20.72
N ALA A 198 26.67 -4.91 -21.98
CA ALA A 198 28.08 -4.89 -22.35
C ALA A 198 28.89 -3.79 -21.64
N PHE A 199 28.30 -2.59 -21.43
CA PHE A 199 28.89 -1.54 -20.59
C PHE A 199 28.97 -1.97 -19.11
N LEU A 200 27.84 -2.38 -18.54
CA LEU A 200 27.70 -2.69 -17.10
C LEU A 200 28.61 -3.84 -16.66
N ASP A 201 28.60 -4.95 -17.41
CA ASP A 201 29.29 -6.19 -17.01
C ASP A 201 30.76 -6.24 -17.45
N SER A 202 31.21 -5.28 -18.25
CA SER A 202 32.64 -5.00 -18.45
C SER A 202 33.23 -4.06 -17.39
N GLY A 203 32.42 -3.57 -16.44
CA GLY A 203 32.85 -2.57 -15.46
C GLY A 203 33.22 -1.22 -16.08
N GLY A 204 32.59 -0.86 -17.21
CA GLY A 204 32.88 0.37 -17.96
C GLY A 204 34.13 0.31 -18.87
N VAL A 205 34.70 -0.88 -19.11
CA VAL A 205 35.79 -1.06 -20.09
C VAL A 205 35.26 -0.96 -21.53
N VAL A 206 34.05 -1.43 -21.80
CA VAL A 206 33.29 -1.09 -23.00
C VAL A 206 32.69 0.31 -22.80
N PRO A 207 32.76 1.24 -23.78
CA PRO A 207 32.13 2.55 -23.65
C PRO A 207 30.60 2.47 -23.48
N PRO A 208 29.96 3.42 -22.76
CA PRO A 208 28.51 3.45 -22.64
C PRO A 208 27.83 3.69 -23.99
N PRO A 209 26.64 3.11 -24.22
CA PRO A 209 25.84 3.42 -25.41
C PRO A 209 25.45 4.91 -25.45
N PRO A 210 25.22 5.50 -26.64
CA PRO A 210 24.83 6.90 -26.77
C PRO A 210 23.56 7.22 -25.97
N ARG A 211 23.65 8.17 -25.04
CA ARG A 211 22.53 8.65 -24.23
C ARG A 211 21.61 9.52 -25.09
N GLN A 212 20.30 9.25 -25.07
CA GLN A 212 19.31 9.86 -25.95
C GLN A 212 18.01 10.20 -25.20
N ALA A 213 17.26 11.17 -25.72
CA ALA A 213 15.93 11.53 -25.24
C ALA A 213 14.84 10.98 -26.18
N ARG A 214 13.69 10.59 -25.60
CA ARG A 214 12.42 10.49 -26.31
C ARG A 214 11.68 11.81 -26.11
N ALA A 215 11.37 12.50 -27.20
CA ALA A 215 10.52 13.69 -27.20
C ALA A 215 9.20 13.40 -27.94
N VAL A 216 8.06 13.74 -27.35
CA VAL A 216 6.75 13.63 -28.00
C VAL A 216 6.29 15.01 -28.41
N LEU A 217 6.06 15.19 -29.71
CA LEU A 217 5.59 16.43 -30.30
C LEU A 217 4.14 16.29 -30.74
N TYR A 218 3.33 17.30 -30.44
CA TYR A 218 2.00 17.46 -30.99
C TYR A 218 2.12 18.41 -32.19
N LEU A 219 1.80 17.95 -33.40
CA LEU A 219 1.87 18.76 -34.62
C LEU A 219 0.47 19.23 -35.02
N GLY A 220 -0.07 20.18 -34.27
CA GLY A 220 -1.45 20.69 -34.42
C GLY A 220 -1.65 21.66 -35.58
N TYR A 221 -0.59 22.24 -36.17
CA TYR A 221 -0.69 23.25 -37.23
C TYR A 221 -1.08 22.70 -38.61
N MET A 222 -1.03 21.36 -38.80
CA MET A 222 -1.29 20.73 -40.10
C MET A 222 -2.78 20.54 -40.39
N GLU A 223 -3.13 20.44 -41.68
CA GLU A 223 -4.49 20.13 -42.15
C GLU A 223 -4.95 18.74 -41.67
N ASP A 224 -4.05 17.76 -41.70
CA ASP A 224 -4.16 16.49 -40.98
C ASP A 224 -3.15 16.50 -39.82
N PRO A 225 -3.57 16.90 -38.59
CA PRO A 225 -2.68 16.97 -37.44
C PRO A 225 -2.31 15.56 -36.95
N LYS A 226 -1.18 15.43 -36.25
CA LYS A 226 -0.72 14.15 -35.67
C LYS A 226 0.23 14.35 -34.50
N VAL A 227 0.42 13.29 -33.73
CA VAL A 227 1.49 13.18 -32.73
C VAL A 227 2.67 12.47 -33.36
N VAL A 228 3.89 12.92 -33.04
CA VAL A 228 5.14 12.30 -33.51
C VAL A 228 6.07 12.11 -32.33
N GLU A 229 6.64 10.92 -32.19
CA GLU A 229 7.70 10.67 -31.22
C GLU A 229 9.05 10.74 -31.93
N LEU A 230 10.00 11.43 -31.31
CA LEU A 230 11.36 11.63 -31.80
C LEU A 230 12.37 11.00 -30.83
N THR A 231 13.35 10.29 -31.37
CA THR A 231 14.63 10.06 -30.68
C THR A 231 15.53 11.26 -30.95
N VAL A 232 16.14 11.85 -29.91
CA VAL A 232 17.01 13.04 -30.04
C VAL A 232 18.33 12.84 -29.30
N GLY A 233 19.45 13.25 -29.89
CA GLY A 233 20.77 13.13 -29.26
C GLY A 233 21.96 13.30 -30.22
N PRO A 234 23.15 12.80 -29.85
CA PRO A 234 23.49 12.26 -28.53
C PRO A 234 23.51 13.36 -27.45
N LEU A 235 23.27 12.99 -26.19
CA LEU A 235 23.34 13.91 -25.05
C LEU A 235 24.78 14.06 -24.52
N PRO A 236 25.14 15.19 -23.88
CA PRO A 236 24.30 16.35 -23.55
C PRO A 236 24.16 17.39 -24.67
N ASN A 237 24.86 17.23 -25.81
CA ASN A 237 24.87 18.18 -26.93
C ASN A 237 24.17 17.57 -28.15
N PRO A 238 22.82 17.56 -28.22
CA PRO A 238 22.08 16.95 -29.32
C PRO A 238 22.39 17.63 -30.65
N THR A 239 22.55 16.80 -31.69
CA THR A 239 22.89 17.24 -33.06
C THR A 239 22.00 16.61 -34.14
N ASN A 240 21.16 15.64 -33.78
CA ASN A 240 20.22 15.01 -34.70
C ASN A 240 18.93 14.57 -33.97
N TYR A 241 17.83 14.45 -34.72
CA TYR A 241 16.61 13.76 -34.31
C TYR A 241 16.15 12.78 -35.41
N THR A 242 15.46 11.73 -35.01
CA THR A 242 14.84 10.77 -35.93
C THR A 242 13.44 10.42 -35.45
N ILE A 243 12.48 10.35 -36.38
CA ILE A 243 11.11 9.90 -36.07
C ILE A 243 11.15 8.45 -35.60
N LEU A 244 10.69 8.22 -34.38
CA LEU A 244 10.55 6.90 -33.74
C LEU A 244 9.19 6.25 -34.09
N ARG A 245 8.13 7.07 -34.19
CA ARG A 245 6.79 6.68 -34.67
C ARG A 245 5.90 7.90 -34.90
N GLU A 246 4.85 7.72 -35.70
CA GLU A 246 3.72 8.64 -35.79
C GLU A 246 2.48 8.03 -35.12
N VAL A 247 1.63 8.87 -34.53
CA VAL A 247 0.50 8.49 -33.70
C VAL A 247 -0.72 9.39 -34.04
N PRO A 248 -1.94 8.84 -34.22
CA PRO A 248 -3.11 9.64 -34.62
C PRO A 248 -3.47 10.75 -33.62
N TRP A 249 -3.83 11.93 -34.12
CA TRP A 249 -4.06 13.13 -33.29
C TRP A 249 -5.01 12.96 -32.12
N ASN A 250 -6.11 12.23 -32.31
CA ASN A 250 -7.13 12.06 -31.27
C ASN A 250 -6.72 11.06 -30.17
N THR A 251 -5.59 10.36 -30.27
CA THR A 251 -5.10 9.46 -29.21
C THR A 251 -4.40 10.20 -28.06
N ARG A 252 -4.05 11.48 -28.25
CA ARG A 252 -3.14 12.20 -27.36
C ARG A 252 -3.74 12.47 -25.97
N PRO A 253 -2.94 12.49 -24.89
CA PRO A 253 -3.32 13.22 -23.67
C PRO A 253 -3.78 14.65 -23.98
N PRO A 254 -4.84 15.17 -23.34
CA PRO A 254 -5.15 16.59 -23.41
C PRO A 254 -3.99 17.42 -22.84
N ASN A 255 -3.92 18.67 -23.26
CA ASN A 255 -2.86 19.61 -22.94
C ASN A 255 -3.48 20.95 -22.51
N SER A 256 -2.72 21.85 -21.89
CA SER A 256 -3.23 23.10 -21.32
C SER A 256 -3.96 23.98 -22.34
N ALA A 257 -3.47 24.00 -23.59
CA ALA A 257 -4.14 24.72 -24.69
C ALA A 257 -5.49 24.08 -25.10
N GLU A 258 -5.59 22.75 -25.06
CA GLU A 258 -6.83 22.01 -25.27
C GLU A 258 -7.81 22.20 -24.10
N TYR A 259 -7.36 22.07 -22.86
CA TYR A 259 -8.20 22.29 -21.68
C TYR A 259 -8.71 23.75 -21.59
N ALA A 260 -7.90 24.74 -21.94
CA ALA A 260 -8.34 26.15 -22.02
C ALA A 260 -9.40 26.38 -23.12
N ALA A 261 -9.26 25.71 -24.27
CA ALA A 261 -10.25 25.77 -25.35
C ALA A 261 -11.54 24.99 -25.03
N MET A 262 -11.45 23.87 -24.31
CA MET A 262 -12.60 23.16 -23.75
C MET A 262 -13.32 24.01 -22.70
N ASP A 263 -12.59 24.75 -21.85
CA ASP A 263 -13.22 25.62 -20.86
C ASP A 263 -14.09 26.69 -21.53
N ALA A 264 -13.61 27.35 -22.58
CA ALA A 264 -14.41 28.34 -23.33
C ALA A 264 -15.76 27.76 -23.82
N VAL A 265 -15.81 26.49 -24.23
CA VAL A 265 -17.05 25.77 -24.59
C VAL A 265 -17.93 25.50 -23.36
N ILE A 266 -17.33 25.06 -22.26
CA ILE A 266 -18.01 24.77 -20.99
C ILE A 266 -18.61 26.05 -20.38
N GLN A 267 -17.88 27.17 -20.41
CA GLN A 267 -18.32 28.51 -20.00
C GLN A 267 -19.54 28.96 -20.83
N ALA A 268 -19.46 28.87 -22.17
CA ALA A 268 -20.55 29.27 -23.06
C ALA A 268 -21.84 28.44 -22.88
N ALA A 269 -21.73 27.15 -22.57
CA ALA A 269 -22.88 26.32 -22.21
C ALA A 269 -23.41 26.65 -20.80
N SER A 270 -22.50 26.87 -19.84
CA SER A 270 -22.84 27.20 -18.45
C SER A 270 -23.52 28.57 -18.31
N ALA A 271 -23.15 29.55 -19.13
CA ALA A 271 -23.78 30.88 -19.17
C ALA A 271 -25.28 30.77 -19.52
N GLN A 272 -25.62 29.91 -20.48
CA GLN A 272 -27.01 29.68 -20.87
C GLN A 272 -27.81 28.97 -19.76
N LEU A 273 -27.14 28.21 -18.89
CA LEU A 273 -27.74 27.47 -17.77
C LEU A 273 -27.60 28.19 -16.42
N GLU A 274 -27.20 29.48 -16.38
CA GLU A 274 -26.92 30.18 -15.12
C GLU A 274 -28.11 30.14 -14.14
N GLN A 275 -29.32 30.47 -14.60
CA GLN A 275 -30.52 30.45 -13.76
C GLN A 275 -30.83 29.03 -13.25
N PHE A 276 -30.69 28.02 -14.12
CA PHE A 276 -30.88 26.61 -13.77
C PHE A 276 -29.88 26.18 -12.69
N MET A 277 -28.58 26.47 -12.87
CA MET A 277 -27.53 26.11 -11.91
C MET A 277 -27.77 26.76 -10.55
N VAL A 278 -28.00 28.08 -10.53
CA VAL A 278 -28.22 28.86 -9.29
C VAL A 278 -29.41 28.34 -8.50
N GLN A 279 -30.50 27.92 -9.17
CA GLN A 279 -31.71 27.45 -8.50
C GLN A 279 -31.65 25.96 -8.10
N SER A 280 -30.99 25.10 -8.88
CA SER A 280 -30.85 23.65 -8.59
C SER A 280 -29.75 23.33 -7.58
N PHE A 281 -28.66 24.10 -7.57
CA PHE A 281 -27.43 23.78 -6.83
C PHE A 281 -27.13 24.76 -5.70
N ALA A 282 -28.17 25.24 -5.00
CA ALA A 282 -28.05 26.16 -3.85
C ALA A 282 -27.23 27.44 -4.10
N GLY A 283 -27.32 27.99 -5.32
CA GLY A 283 -26.59 29.18 -5.73
C GLY A 283 -25.15 28.94 -6.19
N TYR A 284 -24.72 27.68 -6.37
CA TYR A 284 -23.48 27.36 -7.08
C TYR A 284 -23.69 27.46 -8.60
N LYS A 285 -22.70 27.99 -9.31
CA LYS A 285 -22.67 28.07 -10.78
C LYS A 285 -21.24 28.00 -11.29
N TYR A 286 -21.07 27.70 -12.58
CA TYR A 286 -19.75 27.74 -13.24
C TYR A 286 -19.47 29.10 -13.87
N TYR A 287 -20.30 29.54 -14.80
CA TYR A 287 -20.10 30.81 -15.51
C TYR A 287 -20.21 32.03 -14.57
N ASN A 288 -19.21 32.91 -14.67
CA ASN A 288 -19.10 34.15 -13.90
C ASN A 288 -19.32 33.92 -12.38
N CYS A 289 -18.72 32.85 -11.83
CA CYS A 289 -18.92 32.47 -10.44
C CYS A 289 -18.22 33.41 -9.45
N GLU A 290 -18.77 33.51 -8.24
CA GLU A 290 -18.19 34.27 -7.14
C GLU A 290 -17.92 33.34 -5.96
N PHE A 291 -16.73 33.44 -5.34
CA PHE A 291 -16.41 32.64 -4.17
C PHE A 291 -17.34 32.98 -2.99
N PRO A 292 -17.81 31.98 -2.22
CA PRO A 292 -17.39 30.58 -2.21
C PRO A 292 -18.26 29.64 -3.08
N ARG A 293 -19.07 30.14 -4.02
CA ARG A 293 -20.08 29.36 -4.76
C ARG A 293 -19.70 29.04 -6.21
N CYS A 294 -18.42 28.82 -6.46
CA CYS A 294 -17.94 28.32 -7.74
C CYS A 294 -18.15 26.80 -7.85
N LEU A 295 -18.55 26.36 -9.04
CA LEU A 295 -18.36 24.99 -9.47
C LEU A 295 -16.91 24.81 -9.98
N LEU A 296 -16.37 23.61 -9.84
CA LEU A 296 -15.27 23.09 -10.65
C LEU A 296 -15.85 22.09 -11.66
N TRP A 297 -15.07 21.73 -12.67
CA TRP A 297 -15.31 20.56 -13.51
C TRP A 297 -14.08 19.64 -13.53
N GLY A 298 -14.30 18.38 -13.88
CA GLY A 298 -13.26 17.41 -14.25
C GLY A 298 -13.69 16.65 -15.50
N ASP A 299 -12.74 16.08 -16.24
CA ASP A 299 -13.04 15.15 -17.33
C ASP A 299 -13.20 13.70 -16.85
N SER A 300 -13.73 12.85 -17.73
CA SER A 300 -13.75 11.39 -17.58
C SER A 300 -13.08 10.72 -18.78
N THR A 301 -12.77 9.44 -18.60
CA THR A 301 -12.21 8.56 -19.64
C THR A 301 -13.21 7.44 -19.98
N PRO A 302 -12.97 6.62 -21.03
CA PRO A 302 -12.15 6.96 -22.18
C PRO A 302 -12.72 8.16 -22.94
N ARG A 303 -11.87 8.93 -23.62
CA ARG A 303 -12.24 10.17 -24.33
C ARG A 303 -12.95 9.92 -25.67
N GLY A 304 -13.87 8.94 -25.71
CA GLY A 304 -14.60 8.45 -26.87
C GLY A 304 -14.74 6.91 -26.83
N LEU A 305 -15.58 6.35 -27.72
CA LEU A 305 -15.77 4.89 -27.88
C LEU A 305 -15.15 4.34 -29.18
N THR A 306 -14.61 5.19 -30.05
CA THR A 306 -13.85 4.81 -31.26
C THR A 306 -12.64 5.71 -31.47
N ASN A 307 -11.62 5.22 -32.18
CA ASN A 307 -10.41 5.98 -32.55
C ASN A 307 -10.68 7.28 -33.35
N SER A 308 -11.88 7.41 -33.94
CA SER A 308 -12.33 8.57 -34.72
C SER A 308 -13.12 9.61 -33.91
N GLN A 309 -13.42 9.33 -32.64
CA GLN A 309 -14.03 10.27 -31.70
C GLN A 309 -12.97 10.97 -30.85
N ARG A 310 -13.31 12.15 -30.35
CA ARG A 310 -12.68 12.75 -29.16
C ARG A 310 -13.80 13.45 -28.38
N GLN A 311 -14.46 12.68 -27.53
CA GLN A 311 -15.72 13.02 -26.88
C GLN A 311 -15.63 12.68 -25.39
N THR A 312 -15.83 13.67 -24.53
CA THR A 312 -15.54 13.58 -23.10
C THR A 312 -16.73 14.02 -22.28
N TRP A 313 -17.11 13.23 -21.27
CA TRP A 313 -18.03 13.67 -20.23
C TRP A 313 -17.31 14.57 -19.24
N ILE A 314 -17.84 15.78 -19.07
CA ILE A 314 -17.39 16.81 -18.14
C ILE A 314 -18.39 16.84 -16.99
N TRP A 315 -17.93 16.55 -15.78
CA TRP A 315 -18.75 16.45 -14.58
C TRP A 315 -18.39 17.55 -13.58
N PHE A 316 -19.40 18.10 -12.89
CA PHE A 316 -19.23 19.31 -12.07
C PHE A 316 -19.20 19.01 -10.56
N MET A 317 -18.41 19.78 -9.81
CA MET A 317 -18.22 19.66 -8.35
C MET A 317 -18.34 21.00 -7.64
N ARG A 318 -18.72 21.01 -6.35
CA ARG A 318 -18.79 22.23 -5.52
C ARG A 318 -17.42 22.59 -4.93
N PHE A 319 -16.84 23.74 -5.31
CA PHE A 319 -15.54 24.20 -4.81
C PHE A 319 -15.54 24.35 -3.28
N SER A 320 -14.82 23.46 -2.59
CA SER A 320 -14.59 23.48 -1.14
C SER A 320 -13.61 22.38 -0.73
N ASP A 321 -13.12 22.38 0.52
CA ASP A 321 -12.34 21.29 1.13
C ASP A 321 -12.91 19.89 0.79
N GLY A 322 -12.19 19.10 -0.01
CA GLY A 322 -12.63 17.78 -0.47
C GLY A 322 -13.71 17.83 -1.56
N TYR A 323 -13.45 18.56 -2.65
CA TYR A 323 -14.42 18.79 -3.73
C TYR A 323 -14.73 17.54 -4.57
N TYR A 324 -13.81 16.58 -4.69
CA TYR A 324 -14.03 15.27 -5.34
C TYR A 324 -15.23 14.52 -4.75
N LEU A 325 -15.50 14.71 -3.46
CA LEU A 325 -16.64 14.10 -2.76
C LEU A 325 -17.92 14.93 -2.83
N LYS A 326 -17.96 15.97 -3.66
CA LYS A 326 -19.07 16.94 -3.75
C LYS A 326 -19.50 17.23 -5.20
N PRO A 327 -19.69 16.21 -6.06
CA PRO A 327 -20.27 16.37 -7.38
C PRO A 327 -21.67 16.99 -7.30
N ILE A 328 -22.15 17.48 -8.44
CA ILE A 328 -23.56 17.80 -8.69
C ILE A 328 -24.10 16.86 -9.77
N GLY A 329 -25.42 16.72 -9.88
CA GLY A 329 -26.04 15.78 -10.81
C GLY A 329 -26.04 16.20 -12.28
N LEU A 330 -25.13 17.08 -12.71
CA LEU A 330 -25.05 17.67 -14.05
C LEU A 330 -23.74 17.26 -14.73
N GLU A 331 -23.82 16.81 -15.99
CA GLU A 331 -22.66 16.50 -16.82
C GLU A 331 -22.89 16.99 -18.27
N PHE A 332 -21.83 17.43 -18.95
CA PHE A 332 -21.84 17.81 -20.38
C PHE A 332 -20.99 16.83 -21.18
N LEU A 333 -21.47 16.35 -22.33
CA LEU A 333 -20.65 15.66 -23.31
C LEU A 333 -20.07 16.70 -24.28
N VAL A 334 -18.76 16.94 -24.18
CA VAL A 334 -18.01 17.87 -25.06
C VAL A 334 -17.38 17.07 -26.20
N ASP A 335 -17.62 17.50 -27.43
CA ASP A 335 -16.90 17.03 -28.62
C ASP A 335 -15.76 18.01 -28.94
N HIS A 336 -14.52 17.51 -28.87
CA HIS A 336 -13.28 18.29 -29.00
C HIS A 336 -12.28 17.67 -29.99
N ARG A 337 -12.81 16.96 -31.00
CA ARG A 337 -12.00 16.32 -32.06
C ARG A 337 -11.18 17.32 -32.87
N GLY A 338 -10.03 16.88 -33.38
CA GLY A 338 -9.19 17.69 -34.26
C GLY A 338 -8.44 18.81 -33.54
N ASN A 339 -8.01 19.81 -34.31
CA ASN A 339 -7.22 20.97 -33.89
C ASN A 339 -8.01 22.30 -33.90
N ASN A 340 -9.15 22.35 -34.63
CA ASN A 340 -9.98 23.54 -34.73
C ASN A 340 -10.94 23.70 -33.54
N ALA A 341 -10.49 24.41 -32.50
CA ALA A 341 -11.29 24.72 -31.32
C ALA A 341 -12.64 25.43 -31.61
N SER A 342 -12.77 26.16 -32.73
CA SER A 342 -14.04 26.80 -33.11
C SER A 342 -15.11 25.83 -33.61
N ALA A 343 -14.78 24.56 -33.80
CA ALA A 343 -15.73 23.49 -34.12
C ALA A 343 -16.17 22.67 -32.89
N TRP A 344 -15.62 22.96 -31.71
CA TRP A 344 -15.91 22.19 -30.49
C TRP A 344 -17.21 22.65 -29.82
N SER A 345 -17.94 21.72 -29.21
CA SER A 345 -19.27 22.02 -28.64
C SER A 345 -19.72 21.02 -27.58
N VAL A 346 -20.66 21.43 -26.72
CA VAL A 346 -21.47 20.51 -25.91
C VAL A 346 -22.52 19.89 -26.83
N ILE A 347 -22.42 18.58 -27.06
CA ILE A 347 -23.30 17.83 -27.98
C ILE A 347 -24.43 17.08 -27.27
N GLN A 348 -24.33 16.92 -25.95
CA GLN A 348 -25.36 16.29 -25.11
C GLN A 348 -25.19 16.77 -23.67
N ILE A 349 -26.29 16.83 -22.90
CA ILE A 349 -26.29 17.14 -21.47
C ILE A 349 -26.99 16.01 -20.72
N PHE A 350 -26.44 15.63 -19.58
CA PHE A 350 -27.08 14.75 -18.61
C PHE A 350 -27.39 15.53 -17.34
N TYR A 351 -28.61 15.38 -16.82
CA TYR A 351 -28.99 15.91 -15.52
C TYR A 351 -29.86 14.91 -14.75
N ASN A 352 -29.37 14.50 -13.58
CA ASN A 352 -30.07 13.71 -12.56
C ASN A 352 -30.86 12.50 -13.11
N GLY A 353 -30.23 11.72 -13.99
CA GLY A 353 -30.83 10.52 -14.61
C GLY A 353 -31.58 10.77 -15.93
N GLN A 354 -31.61 12.01 -16.44
CA GLN A 354 -32.24 12.40 -17.70
C GLN A 354 -31.21 12.97 -18.69
N VAL A 355 -31.49 12.84 -19.98
CA VAL A 355 -30.64 13.31 -21.08
C VAL A 355 -31.37 14.37 -21.89
N PHE A 356 -30.63 15.40 -22.31
CA PHE A 356 -31.09 16.55 -23.08
C PHE A 356 -30.10 16.78 -24.24
N ALA A 357 -30.60 17.15 -25.42
CA ALA A 357 -29.76 17.40 -26.59
C ALA A 357 -28.98 18.73 -26.50
N ASN A 358 -29.46 19.70 -25.70
CA ASN A 358 -28.81 21.01 -25.55
C ASN A 358 -29.31 21.79 -24.31
N THR A 359 -28.66 22.92 -24.05
CA THR A 359 -28.97 23.89 -22.99
C THR A 359 -30.41 24.41 -23.02
N THR A 360 -30.98 24.64 -24.21
CA THR A 360 -32.32 25.20 -24.38
C THR A 360 -33.40 24.20 -23.98
N GLU A 361 -33.20 22.92 -24.30
CA GLU A 361 -34.11 21.84 -23.89
C GLU A 361 -34.16 21.69 -22.36
N LEU A 362 -33.00 21.65 -21.69
CA LEU A 362 -32.91 21.59 -20.23
C LEU A 362 -33.54 22.83 -19.57
N ASN A 363 -33.29 24.03 -20.09
CA ASN A 363 -33.93 25.25 -19.59
C ASN A 363 -35.45 25.24 -19.76
N ASN A 364 -35.96 24.77 -20.90
CA ASN A 364 -37.40 24.65 -21.14
C ASN A 364 -38.04 23.65 -20.14
N ALA A 365 -37.42 22.48 -19.96
CA ALA A 365 -37.85 21.49 -18.98
C ALA A 365 -37.73 22.01 -17.52
N PHE A 366 -36.80 22.92 -17.24
CA PHE A 366 -36.66 23.55 -15.94
C PHE A 366 -37.70 24.65 -15.68
N MET A 367 -38.08 25.43 -16.69
CA MET A 367 -39.09 26.48 -16.55
C MET A 367 -40.53 25.92 -16.54
N ASP A 368 -40.78 24.82 -17.24
CA ASP A 368 -42.04 24.08 -17.14
C ASP A 368 -42.11 23.23 -15.85
N THR A 369 -43.14 23.44 -15.03
CA THR A 369 -43.38 22.67 -13.81
C THR A 369 -44.07 21.32 -14.06
N THR A 370 -44.56 21.07 -15.28
CA THR A 370 -45.24 19.84 -15.70
C THR A 370 -44.34 18.87 -16.49
N SER A 371 -43.12 19.29 -16.83
CA SER A 371 -42.15 18.58 -17.68
C SER A 371 -41.68 17.20 -17.21
N GLY A 372 -41.98 16.80 -15.97
CA GLY A 372 -41.43 15.59 -15.37
C GLY A 372 -39.92 15.65 -15.07
N LEU A 373 -39.31 16.85 -15.08
CA LEU A 373 -37.90 17.03 -14.74
C LEU A 373 -37.59 16.52 -13.31
N ASN A 374 -36.66 15.58 -13.19
CA ASN A 374 -36.15 15.06 -11.93
C ASN A 374 -35.23 16.11 -11.28
N ARG A 375 -35.81 17.05 -10.53
CA ARG A 375 -35.07 18.18 -9.94
C ARG A 375 -34.25 17.71 -8.73
N GLN A 376 -32.93 17.70 -8.88
CA GLN A 376 -32.03 17.58 -7.74
C GLN A 376 -32.20 18.82 -6.84
N GLN A 377 -32.36 18.60 -5.54
CA GLN A 377 -32.34 19.66 -4.53
C GLN A 377 -31.09 19.51 -3.68
N LEU A 378 -29.95 20.01 -4.15
CA LEU A 378 -28.78 20.14 -3.29
C LEU A 378 -29.05 21.26 -2.28
N ARG A 379 -28.91 20.95 -0.99
CA ARG A 379 -28.96 21.95 0.07
C ARG A 379 -27.58 22.56 0.34
N MET A 380 -27.57 23.75 0.94
CA MET A 380 -26.37 24.25 1.62
C MET A 380 -26.03 23.36 2.82
N PRO A 381 -24.74 23.22 3.16
CA PRO A 381 -24.32 22.81 4.50
C PRO A 381 -24.89 23.77 5.54
N LEU A 382 -25.36 23.25 6.68
CA LEU A 382 -25.87 24.06 7.78
C LEU A 382 -24.70 24.68 8.57
N PRO A 383 -24.89 25.85 9.23
CA PRO A 383 -23.88 26.42 10.11
C PRO A 383 -23.49 25.43 11.23
N GLY A 384 -22.21 25.06 11.30
CA GLY A 384 -21.70 24.08 12.25
C GLY A 384 -21.82 22.61 11.81
N GLU A 385 -22.27 22.33 10.58
CA GLU A 385 -22.31 20.97 10.02
C GLU A 385 -20.90 20.41 9.77
N ILE A 386 -20.73 19.11 10.01
CA ILE A 386 -19.45 18.41 9.81
C ILE A 386 -19.20 18.19 8.31
N ASN A 387 -18.14 18.80 7.78
CA ASN A 387 -17.66 18.50 6.43
C ASN A 387 -16.90 17.15 6.42
N TYR A 388 -17.59 16.05 6.16
CA TYR A 388 -17.00 14.70 6.11
C TYR A 388 -15.93 14.52 5.00
N ALA A 389 -15.82 15.45 4.05
CA ALA A 389 -14.76 15.46 3.04
C ALA A 389 -13.48 16.22 3.46
N SER A 390 -13.44 16.79 4.67
CA SER A 390 -12.30 17.56 5.18
C SER A 390 -11.20 16.69 5.78
N LEU A 391 -9.96 16.88 5.34
CA LEU A 391 -8.75 16.33 6.00
C LEU A 391 -8.47 16.94 7.39
N LYS A 392 -9.04 18.11 7.70
CA LYS A 392 -8.88 18.76 9.02
C LYS A 392 -9.59 17.93 10.10
N ARG A 393 -8.94 17.74 11.26
CA ARG A 393 -9.48 17.00 12.42
C ARG A 393 -10.92 17.39 12.74
N LEU A 394 -11.85 16.44 12.57
CA LEU A 394 -13.27 16.62 12.86
C LEU A 394 -13.52 16.83 14.37
N PRO A 395 -14.59 17.55 14.76
CA PRO A 395 -14.92 17.78 16.17
C PRO A 395 -15.38 16.49 16.86
N GLY A 396 -14.91 16.28 18.09
CA GLY A 396 -15.24 15.12 18.92
C GLY A 396 -14.33 15.01 20.15
N PRO A 397 -14.61 14.09 21.08
CA PRO A 397 -13.85 13.93 22.33
C PRO A 397 -12.40 13.43 22.12
N GLY A 398 -12.07 12.99 20.90
CA GLY A 398 -10.83 12.26 20.62
C GLY A 398 -10.93 10.78 21.01
N ARG A 399 -9.87 10.02 20.75
CA ARG A 399 -9.69 8.68 21.35
C ARG A 399 -9.04 8.90 22.72
N PRO A 400 -9.53 8.29 23.82
CA PRO A 400 -8.95 8.49 25.13
C PRO A 400 -7.54 7.88 25.20
N GLU A 401 -6.56 8.66 25.63
CA GLU A 401 -5.25 8.10 25.96
C GLU A 401 -5.33 7.26 27.25
N VAL A 402 -4.64 6.12 27.27
CA VAL A 402 -4.65 5.17 28.41
C VAL A 402 -4.08 5.80 29.70
N ARG A 403 -3.42 6.96 29.61
CA ARG A 403 -2.89 7.73 30.75
C ARG A 403 -3.75 8.96 31.14
N GLY A 404 -5.04 8.96 30.81
CA GLY A 404 -6.01 9.94 31.33
C GLY A 404 -5.85 11.33 30.72
N ASN A 405 -6.00 12.39 31.53
CA ASN A 405 -5.99 13.80 31.11
C ASN A 405 -4.59 14.33 30.72
N ALA A 406 -3.75 13.52 30.10
CA ALA A 406 -2.48 13.96 29.53
C ALA A 406 -2.73 14.85 28.29
N PRO A 407 -1.84 15.82 28.00
CA PRO A 407 -1.83 16.47 26.68
C PRO A 407 -1.43 15.42 25.61
N PRO A 408 -1.92 15.55 24.36
CA PRO A 408 -1.67 14.56 23.31
C PRO A 408 -0.19 14.18 23.14
N GLN A 409 0.11 12.89 23.26
CA GLN A 409 1.47 12.37 23.20
C GLN A 409 1.93 12.13 21.76
N ALA A 410 3.21 12.35 21.49
CA ALA A 410 3.81 12.00 20.22
C ALA A 410 3.88 10.48 20.04
N GLY A 411 3.63 10.00 18.83
CA GLY A 411 3.82 8.60 18.47
C GLY A 411 5.30 8.16 18.50
N THR A 412 5.52 6.85 18.37
CA THR A 412 6.85 6.27 18.24
C THR A 412 7.62 6.84 17.05
N ARG A 413 8.94 7.02 17.22
CA ARG A 413 9.86 7.47 16.16
C ARG A 413 11.01 6.47 16.01
N GLN A 414 11.43 6.26 14.77
CA GLN A 414 12.62 5.49 14.43
C GLN A 414 13.80 6.44 14.12
N TYR A 415 15.02 5.98 14.38
CA TYR A 415 16.29 6.65 14.15
C TYR A 415 17.37 5.59 13.86
N GLU A 416 18.47 5.97 13.23
CA GLU A 416 19.59 5.08 12.87
C GLU A 416 20.78 5.32 13.82
N PRO A 417 20.99 4.51 14.89
CA PRO A 417 21.90 4.86 15.99
C PRO A 417 23.38 5.01 15.60
N SER A 418 23.79 4.35 14.52
CA SER A 418 25.15 4.35 13.98
C SER A 418 25.29 5.17 12.69
N GLY A 419 24.27 5.95 12.32
CA GLY A 419 24.13 6.55 10.99
C GLY A 419 23.62 5.56 9.94
N LYS A 420 23.44 6.05 8.72
CA LYS A 420 22.91 5.31 7.57
C LYS A 420 23.78 4.11 7.22
N ARG A 421 23.16 2.94 7.01
CA ARG A 421 23.86 1.71 6.57
C ARG A 421 23.74 1.45 5.06
N TYR A 422 23.37 2.49 4.32
CA TYR A 422 23.26 2.55 2.86
C TYR A 422 23.95 3.82 2.36
N SER A 423 24.23 3.87 1.05
CA SER A 423 24.82 5.03 0.38
C SER A 423 24.07 5.34 -0.92
N ILE A 424 24.12 6.61 -1.35
CA ILE A 424 23.47 7.08 -2.59
C ILE A 424 24.45 7.96 -3.38
N ASP A 425 24.72 7.60 -4.64
CA ASP A 425 25.37 8.48 -5.61
C ASP A 425 24.36 8.83 -6.70
N ARG A 426 23.81 10.05 -6.61
CA ARG A 426 22.72 10.59 -7.45
C ARG A 426 21.46 9.72 -7.40
N ASN A 427 21.39 8.72 -8.28
CA ASN A 427 20.28 7.77 -8.38
C ASN A 427 20.72 6.30 -8.18
N ALA A 428 22.02 6.03 -8.02
CA ALA A 428 22.56 4.72 -7.67
C ALA A 428 22.54 4.55 -6.15
N ILE A 429 22.04 3.41 -5.67
CA ILE A 429 21.83 3.09 -4.25
C ILE A 429 22.53 1.78 -3.93
N ALA A 430 23.26 1.72 -2.81
CA ALA A 430 23.89 0.50 -2.31
C ALA A 430 23.61 0.29 -0.81
N TYR A 431 23.25 -0.94 -0.44
CA TYR A 431 22.84 -1.34 0.92
C TYR A 431 23.20 -2.81 1.19
N MET A 432 24.14 -3.05 2.11
CA MET A 432 24.61 -4.41 2.45
C MET A 432 25.08 -5.19 1.22
N GLY A 433 24.33 -6.22 0.80
CA GLY A 433 24.60 -6.99 -0.43
C GLY A 433 23.95 -6.40 -1.69
N TRP A 434 23.04 -5.43 -1.55
CA TRP A 434 22.24 -4.85 -2.65
C TRP A 434 22.94 -3.68 -3.32
N SER A 435 22.80 -3.59 -4.64
CA SER A 435 23.07 -2.38 -5.42
C SER A 435 22.12 -2.28 -6.62
N PHE A 436 21.63 -1.07 -6.92
CA PHE A 436 20.70 -0.80 -8.03
C PHE A 436 20.70 0.70 -8.38
N GLN A 437 20.09 1.09 -9.48
CA GLN A 437 19.70 2.48 -9.80
C GLN A 437 18.18 2.67 -9.69
N VAL A 438 17.71 3.85 -9.31
CA VAL A 438 16.29 4.24 -9.36
C VAL A 438 16.07 5.35 -10.41
N SER A 439 14.93 5.38 -11.09
CA SER A 439 14.47 6.57 -11.82
C SER A 439 12.93 6.64 -11.84
N VAL A 440 12.38 7.80 -12.19
CA VAL A 440 10.94 7.99 -12.41
C VAL A 440 10.75 8.45 -13.85
N ARG A 441 10.15 7.59 -14.67
CA ARG A 441 9.86 7.88 -16.07
C ARG A 441 8.66 8.85 -16.15
N PRO A 442 8.79 10.08 -16.69
CA PRO A 442 7.69 11.04 -16.72
C PRO A 442 6.40 10.54 -17.40
N SER A 443 6.49 9.69 -18.43
CA SER A 443 5.31 9.08 -19.09
C SER A 443 4.81 7.78 -18.46
N GLY A 444 5.36 7.36 -17.32
CA GLY A 444 5.13 6.03 -16.74
C GLY A 444 5.04 6.07 -15.21
N GLY A 445 6.18 5.99 -14.54
CA GLY A 445 6.26 5.89 -13.09
C GLY A 445 7.65 5.51 -12.60
N ILE A 446 7.75 5.14 -11.33
CA ILE A 446 9.00 4.74 -10.69
C ILE A 446 9.49 3.36 -11.18
N ARG A 447 10.81 3.23 -11.31
CA ARG A 447 11.53 2.06 -11.81
C ARG A 447 12.89 1.90 -11.15
N ILE A 448 13.34 0.66 -11.02
CA ILE A 448 14.69 0.30 -10.57
C ILE A 448 15.41 -0.56 -11.62
N TRP A 449 16.73 -0.40 -11.69
CA TRP A 449 17.59 -0.92 -12.76
C TRP A 449 18.86 -1.58 -12.23
N ASP A 450 19.40 -2.54 -12.99
CA ASP A 450 20.63 -3.30 -12.70
C ASP A 450 20.67 -3.78 -11.23
N VAL A 451 19.58 -4.44 -10.80
CA VAL A 451 19.38 -4.86 -9.42
C VAL A 451 20.26 -6.09 -9.16
N ARG A 452 21.30 -5.90 -8.32
CA ARG A 452 22.26 -6.93 -7.95
C ARG A 452 22.19 -7.28 -6.48
N PHE A 453 22.46 -8.53 -6.14
CA PHE A 453 22.74 -9.00 -4.78
C PHE A 453 24.08 -9.74 -4.74
N GLY A 454 24.97 -9.37 -3.82
CA GLY A 454 26.33 -9.94 -3.74
C GLY A 454 27.21 -9.64 -4.96
N GLY A 455 26.86 -8.60 -5.75
CA GLY A 455 27.48 -8.26 -7.03
C GLY A 455 26.86 -8.97 -8.26
N GLU A 456 26.04 -10.00 -8.06
CA GLU A 456 25.39 -10.75 -9.13
C GLU A 456 24.03 -10.14 -9.48
N ARG A 457 23.71 -10.01 -10.78
CA ARG A 457 22.41 -9.49 -11.22
C ARG A 457 21.27 -10.46 -10.88
N ILE A 458 20.17 -9.88 -10.43
CA ILE A 458 18.87 -10.52 -10.21
C ILE A 458 17.86 -10.00 -11.25
N ALA A 459 17.79 -8.68 -11.46
CA ALA A 459 16.91 -8.06 -12.43
C ALA A 459 17.62 -6.96 -13.24
N TYR A 460 17.29 -6.86 -14.53
CA TYR A 460 17.72 -5.75 -15.38
C TYR A 460 16.85 -4.50 -15.16
N GLU A 461 15.52 -4.68 -15.11
CA GLU A 461 14.52 -3.63 -14.93
C GLU A 461 13.34 -4.16 -14.09
N ILE A 462 12.93 -3.40 -13.07
CA ILE A 462 11.63 -3.57 -12.39
C ILE A 462 10.93 -2.22 -12.39
N ALA A 463 9.81 -2.10 -13.10
CA ALA A 463 9.22 -0.80 -13.43
C ALA A 463 7.69 -0.81 -13.43
N LEU A 464 7.07 0.20 -12.81
CA LEU A 464 5.64 0.47 -12.92
C LEU A 464 5.31 0.83 -14.38
N GLN A 465 4.28 0.19 -14.94
CA GLN A 465 3.88 0.35 -16.34
C GLN A 465 2.56 1.09 -16.52
N GLU A 466 1.60 0.85 -15.64
CA GLU A 466 0.26 1.42 -15.71
C GLU A 466 -0.49 1.27 -14.38
N ALA A 467 -1.42 2.18 -14.12
CA ALA A 467 -2.54 1.97 -13.21
C ALA A 467 -3.87 2.18 -13.98
N ILE A 468 -4.76 1.20 -13.89
CA ILE A 468 -6.14 1.29 -14.36
C ILE A 468 -7.05 1.41 -13.15
N ILE A 469 -7.94 2.40 -13.18
CA ILE A 469 -9.13 2.47 -12.34
C ILE A 469 -10.33 2.28 -13.27
N SER A 470 -11.18 1.30 -13.03
CA SER A 470 -12.47 1.20 -13.74
C SER A 470 -13.64 1.26 -12.77
N HIS A 471 -14.56 2.19 -13.03
CA HIS A 471 -15.69 2.51 -12.15
C HIS A 471 -16.99 1.82 -12.62
N GLY A 472 -17.86 1.51 -11.66
CA GLY A 472 -19.30 1.42 -11.88
C GLY A 472 -19.97 2.77 -11.68
N GLY A 473 -21.21 2.94 -12.16
CA GLY A 473 -21.95 4.18 -11.90
C GLY A 473 -23.34 4.24 -12.53
N ALA A 474 -24.12 5.24 -12.09
CA ALA A 474 -25.44 5.57 -12.64
C ALA A 474 -25.45 6.89 -13.45
N THR A 475 -24.34 7.63 -13.46
CA THR A 475 -24.14 8.81 -14.33
C THR A 475 -23.21 8.46 -15.49
N PRO A 476 -23.30 9.15 -16.65
CA PRO A 476 -22.51 8.82 -17.82
C PRO A 476 -21.01 8.74 -17.56
N SER A 477 -20.42 9.74 -16.89
CA SER A 477 -19.00 9.78 -16.51
C SER A 477 -18.57 8.49 -15.80
N GLN A 478 -19.13 8.20 -14.61
CA GLN A 478 -18.77 7.02 -13.81
C GLN A 478 -19.13 5.69 -14.48
N SER A 479 -20.22 5.62 -15.26
CA SER A 479 -20.66 4.38 -15.90
C SER A 479 -19.77 3.94 -17.08
N LEU A 480 -18.93 4.85 -17.58
CA LEU A 480 -17.98 4.62 -18.67
C LEU A 480 -16.52 4.67 -18.21
N ASP A 481 -16.24 5.17 -17.01
CA ASP A 481 -14.87 5.53 -16.64
C ASP A 481 -13.94 4.33 -16.49
N GLN A 482 -12.90 4.35 -17.32
CA GLN A 482 -11.76 3.47 -17.25
C GLN A 482 -10.50 4.31 -17.45
N SER A 483 -9.99 4.86 -16.34
CA SER A 483 -8.74 5.61 -16.34
C SER A 483 -7.58 4.71 -16.71
N TYR A 484 -6.64 5.26 -17.46
CA TYR A 484 -5.32 4.70 -17.74
C TYR A 484 -4.33 5.79 -17.33
N ASP A 485 -3.78 5.68 -16.13
CA ASP A 485 -3.16 6.80 -15.46
C ASP A 485 -1.86 7.27 -16.13
N THR A 486 -1.17 6.45 -16.94
CA THR A 486 -0.07 6.95 -17.80
C THR A 486 -0.52 8.05 -18.76
N ALA A 487 -1.77 8.01 -19.24
CA ALA A 487 -2.38 9.04 -20.07
C ALA A 487 -2.86 10.27 -19.29
N ASN A 488 -2.88 10.19 -17.95
CA ASN A 488 -3.33 11.24 -17.03
C ASN A 488 -2.20 11.70 -16.07
N GLY A 489 -0.94 11.31 -16.31
CA GLY A 489 0.24 11.85 -15.63
C GLY A 489 0.92 10.97 -14.56
N LEU A 490 0.69 9.66 -14.53
CA LEU A 490 1.24 8.72 -13.52
C LEU A 490 2.74 8.89 -13.19
N GLY A 491 3.57 9.27 -14.17
CA GLY A 491 5.00 9.54 -13.97
C GLY A 491 5.37 11.00 -13.69
N SER A 492 4.49 11.96 -13.98
CA SER A 492 4.70 13.39 -13.76
C SER A 492 4.07 13.92 -12.47
N SER A 493 3.11 13.21 -11.88
CA SER A 493 2.46 13.58 -10.62
C SER A 493 3.22 13.08 -9.37
N PHE A 494 4.55 13.02 -9.46
CA PHE A 494 5.45 12.60 -8.38
C PHE A 494 5.75 13.78 -7.45
N HIS A 495 4.90 14.01 -6.44
CA HIS A 495 4.93 15.24 -5.62
C HIS A 495 5.92 15.18 -4.44
N GLU A 496 6.14 16.33 -3.79
CA GLU A 496 7.03 16.48 -2.62
C GLU A 496 6.52 15.66 -1.42
N LEU A 497 7.35 14.75 -0.89
CA LEU A 497 6.97 13.85 0.20
C LEU A 497 7.12 14.52 1.59
N VAL A 498 6.09 14.49 2.42
CA VAL A 498 6.07 15.17 3.72
C VAL A 498 6.86 14.38 4.76
N ALA A 499 8.03 14.90 5.13
CA ALA A 499 8.95 14.25 6.07
C ALA A 499 8.34 14.02 7.47
N GLY A 500 8.35 12.76 7.91
CA GLY A 500 7.72 12.33 9.16
C GLY A 500 6.21 12.01 9.04
N VAL A 501 5.63 12.09 7.84
CA VAL A 501 4.27 11.60 7.52
C VAL A 501 4.37 10.50 6.46
N ASP A 502 4.87 10.83 5.27
CA ASP A 502 4.92 9.90 4.13
C ASP A 502 6.13 8.97 4.18
N CYS A 503 7.22 9.43 4.80
CA CYS A 503 8.41 8.63 5.10
C CYS A 503 8.94 8.94 6.51
N PRO A 504 9.74 8.05 7.11
CA PRO A 504 10.43 8.35 8.35
C PRO A 504 11.32 9.58 8.24
N PHE A 505 11.32 10.38 9.30
CA PHE A 505 11.92 11.71 9.42
C PHE A 505 13.45 11.79 9.19
N HIS A 506 14.14 10.64 9.23
CA HIS A 506 15.58 10.51 9.01
C HIS A 506 15.92 9.97 7.61
N ALA A 507 14.92 9.73 6.75
CA ALA A 507 15.12 9.25 5.38
C ALA A 507 16.00 10.22 4.56
N SER A 508 16.70 9.65 3.58
CA SER A 508 17.37 10.40 2.53
C SER A 508 16.37 10.69 1.41
N TYR A 509 16.29 11.95 0.97
CA TYR A 509 15.35 12.37 -0.07
C TYR A 509 16.06 12.69 -1.38
N LEU A 510 15.46 12.27 -2.50
CA LEU A 510 15.93 12.51 -3.87
C LEU A 510 14.89 13.31 -4.66
N ASP A 511 15.39 14.23 -5.46
CA ASP A 511 14.58 15.07 -6.34
C ASP A 511 14.40 14.36 -7.70
N THR A 512 13.24 14.53 -8.34
CA THR A 512 13.03 14.13 -9.75
C THR A 512 12.69 15.34 -10.60
N ALA A 513 12.71 15.20 -11.92
CA ALA A 513 12.33 16.29 -12.81
C ALA A 513 11.58 15.76 -14.04
N ALA A 514 10.55 16.48 -14.46
CA ALA A 514 9.67 16.11 -15.57
C ALA A 514 9.51 17.27 -16.56
N TYR A 515 9.41 16.96 -17.85
CA TYR A 515 8.96 17.90 -18.87
C TYR A 515 7.70 17.33 -19.50
N VAL A 516 6.55 17.82 -19.06
CA VAL A 516 5.22 17.49 -19.60
C VAL A 516 4.43 18.80 -19.73
N ASP A 517 3.83 19.03 -20.90
CA ASP A 517 2.92 20.15 -21.24
C ASP A 517 3.41 21.56 -20.85
N ARG A 518 4.72 21.80 -21.00
CA ARG A 518 5.42 22.99 -20.49
C ARG A 518 6.52 23.44 -21.45
N ASP A 519 7.13 24.59 -21.16
CA ASP A 519 8.34 25.09 -21.83
C ASP A 519 9.62 24.93 -21.00
N SER A 520 9.49 24.54 -19.73
CA SER A 520 10.62 24.35 -18.81
C SER A 520 10.39 23.12 -17.94
N PRO A 521 11.44 22.33 -17.63
CA PRO A 521 11.36 21.24 -16.67
C PRO A 521 10.70 21.69 -15.36
N LEU A 522 9.85 20.83 -14.80
CA LEU A 522 9.40 20.91 -13.42
C LEU A 522 10.38 20.11 -12.57
N LEU A 523 10.95 20.73 -11.53
CA LEU A 523 11.69 20.01 -10.49
C LEU A 523 10.69 19.60 -9.41
N HIS A 524 10.73 18.34 -8.99
CA HIS A 524 9.95 17.78 -7.91
C HIS A 524 10.91 17.46 -6.75
N PRO A 525 11.08 18.38 -5.77
CA PRO A 525 12.00 18.17 -4.68
C PRO A 525 11.47 17.07 -3.77
N GLN A 526 12.38 16.28 -3.19
CA GLN A 526 12.07 15.27 -2.17
C GLN A 526 11.00 14.22 -2.60
N SER A 527 10.80 14.02 -3.91
CA SER A 527 9.76 13.16 -4.50
C SER A 527 10.00 11.65 -4.36
N ILE A 528 11.23 11.24 -4.01
CA ILE A 528 11.59 9.86 -3.62
C ILE A 528 12.25 9.93 -2.24
N CYS A 529 11.98 8.95 -1.38
CA CYS A 529 12.66 8.82 -0.09
C CYS A 529 13.22 7.40 0.13
N VAL A 530 14.35 7.32 0.84
CA VAL A 530 15.16 6.11 1.04
C VAL A 530 15.55 6.00 2.51
N TRP A 531 15.30 4.86 3.16
CA TRP A 531 15.70 4.62 4.55
C TRP A 531 15.84 3.14 4.89
N GLU A 532 16.52 2.82 6.00
CA GLU A 532 16.51 1.48 6.58
C GLU A 532 15.33 1.31 7.55
N GLN A 533 14.43 0.37 7.29
CA GLN A 533 13.28 0.03 8.14
C GLN A 533 13.62 -1.15 9.06
N ASP A 534 13.52 -0.96 10.38
CA ASP A 534 13.30 -2.08 11.31
C ASP A 534 11.85 -2.55 11.15
N THR A 535 11.62 -3.80 10.71
CA THR A 535 10.25 -4.26 10.40
C THR A 535 9.48 -4.72 11.65
N GLY A 536 10.07 -4.60 12.84
CA GLY A 536 9.51 -5.06 14.11
C GLY A 536 9.43 -6.59 14.23
N ARG A 537 10.15 -7.32 13.36
CA ARG A 537 10.09 -8.77 13.23
C ARG A 537 11.51 -9.37 13.17
N PRO A 538 11.70 -10.63 13.62
CA PRO A 538 12.91 -11.38 13.33
C PRO A 538 12.84 -11.98 11.93
N LEU A 539 13.85 -11.72 11.09
CA LEU A 539 14.00 -12.30 9.75
C LEU A 539 14.01 -13.83 9.80
N TRP A 540 14.69 -14.36 10.82
CA TRP A 540 14.53 -15.73 11.27
C TRP A 540 14.82 -15.83 12.77
N ARG A 541 14.18 -16.79 13.45
CA ARG A 541 14.53 -17.18 14.82
C ARG A 541 14.23 -18.65 15.11
N HIS A 542 15.03 -19.26 15.96
CA HIS A 542 14.81 -20.60 16.50
C HIS A 542 15.07 -20.64 18.02
N TYR A 543 14.34 -21.51 18.73
CA TYR A 543 14.53 -21.78 20.16
C TYR A 543 14.47 -23.30 20.35
N THR A 544 15.63 -23.93 20.53
CA THR A 544 15.78 -25.37 20.66
C THR A 544 15.47 -25.78 22.11
N GLN A 545 14.27 -26.31 22.35
CA GLN A 545 13.93 -26.90 23.64
C GLN A 545 14.67 -28.24 23.82
N GLU A 546 15.11 -28.55 25.04
CA GLU A 546 15.58 -29.89 25.35
C GLU A 546 14.38 -30.81 25.64
N PHE A 547 14.10 -31.75 24.75
CA PHE A 547 12.88 -32.57 24.78
C PHE A 547 12.70 -33.38 26.08
N ALA A 548 13.80 -33.90 26.64
CA ALA A 548 13.77 -34.67 27.88
C ALA A 548 13.71 -33.78 29.14
N ALA A 549 14.51 -32.72 29.19
CA ALA A 549 14.65 -31.84 30.35
C ALA A 549 13.64 -30.68 30.34
N LYS A 550 12.37 -30.99 30.68
CA LYS A 550 11.25 -30.04 30.75
C LYS A 550 11.64 -28.71 31.42
N GLY A 551 11.55 -27.62 30.64
CA GLY A 551 11.85 -26.26 31.10
C GLY A 551 13.32 -25.84 30.94
N SER A 552 14.08 -26.50 30.06
CA SER A 552 15.42 -26.08 29.63
C SER A 552 15.52 -25.95 28.10
N PHE A 553 16.57 -25.31 27.63
CA PHE A 553 16.82 -25.05 26.21
C PHE A 553 18.30 -25.27 25.89
N ILE A 554 18.57 -25.75 24.68
CA ILE A 554 19.93 -26.03 24.19
C ILE A 554 20.52 -24.77 23.54
N GLN A 555 19.71 -24.04 22.76
CA GLN A 555 20.15 -22.85 22.04
C GLN A 555 18.95 -21.96 21.67
N TYR A 556 19.16 -20.65 21.66
CA TYR A 556 18.37 -19.70 20.88
C TYR A 556 19.28 -19.05 19.83
N GLY A 557 18.73 -18.77 18.66
CA GLY A 557 19.39 -17.98 17.63
C GLY A 557 18.36 -17.19 16.83
N GLY A 558 18.70 -15.97 16.44
CA GLY A 558 17.87 -15.15 15.55
C GLY A 558 18.56 -13.87 15.10
N VAL A 559 17.96 -13.21 14.12
CA VAL A 559 18.39 -11.89 13.63
C VAL A 559 17.16 -11.03 13.36
N VAL A 560 17.26 -9.72 13.63
CA VAL A 560 16.20 -8.74 13.33
C VAL A 560 16.13 -8.54 11.82
N ASP A 561 14.91 -8.40 11.29
CA ASP A 561 14.68 -8.02 9.90
C ASP A 561 14.80 -6.50 9.76
N HIS A 562 15.86 -6.07 9.09
CA HIS A 562 16.02 -4.71 8.60
C HIS A 562 15.99 -4.75 7.08
N ALA A 563 15.21 -3.87 6.46
CA ALA A 563 15.10 -3.78 5.01
C ALA A 563 15.28 -2.33 4.55
N LEU A 564 15.98 -2.14 3.44
CA LEU A 564 15.99 -0.82 2.80
C LEU A 564 14.66 -0.61 2.08
N VAL A 565 14.00 0.52 2.32
CA VAL A 565 12.81 0.92 1.58
C VAL A 565 13.17 2.11 0.69
N VAL A 566 12.76 2.03 -0.58
CA VAL A 566 12.72 3.16 -1.52
C VAL A 566 11.26 3.42 -1.85
N ARG A 567 10.74 4.58 -1.45
CA ARG A 567 9.35 4.98 -1.64
C ARG A 567 9.23 6.16 -2.59
N GLY A 568 8.15 6.13 -3.37
CA GLY A 568 7.64 7.28 -4.12
C GLY A 568 6.11 7.29 -4.10
N ILE A 569 5.51 8.48 -4.17
CA ILE A 569 4.06 8.64 -4.24
C ILE A 569 3.71 9.40 -5.52
N THR A 570 2.77 8.87 -6.30
CA THR A 570 2.17 9.59 -7.43
C THR A 570 0.69 9.84 -7.16
N THR A 571 0.29 11.11 -7.27
CA THR A 571 -1.09 11.57 -6.99
C THR A 571 -1.79 11.89 -8.30
N VAL A 572 -2.45 10.90 -8.88
CA VAL A 572 -3.17 11.07 -10.16
C VAL A 572 -4.57 11.58 -9.86
N TYR A 573 -4.73 12.90 -10.00
CA TYR A 573 -5.97 13.67 -9.79
C TYR A 573 -6.58 13.51 -8.38
N ASN A 574 -7.26 12.39 -8.10
CA ASN A 574 -7.87 12.09 -6.80
C ASN A 574 -7.18 10.95 -6.03
N THR A 575 -6.43 10.07 -6.70
CA THR A 575 -5.88 8.83 -6.13
C THR A 575 -4.39 8.97 -5.82
N ASP A 576 -3.98 8.54 -4.62
CA ASP A 576 -2.58 8.48 -4.20
C ASP A 576 -2.07 7.03 -4.29
N TYR A 577 -1.06 6.80 -5.13
CA TYR A 577 -0.37 5.53 -5.28
C TYR A 577 1.01 5.57 -4.62
N MET A 578 1.10 5.05 -3.40
CA MET A 578 2.34 4.95 -2.62
C MET A 578 3.06 3.66 -2.97
N THR A 579 4.11 3.74 -3.79
CA THR A 579 4.96 2.62 -4.20
C THR A 579 6.14 2.45 -3.23
N ASP A 580 6.39 1.21 -2.82
CA ASP A 580 7.58 0.80 -2.07
C ASP A 580 8.35 -0.30 -2.81
N PHE A 581 9.66 -0.11 -3.01
CA PHE A 581 10.61 -1.20 -3.22
C PHE A 581 11.31 -1.51 -1.89
N VAL A 582 11.17 -2.75 -1.39
CA VAL A 582 11.72 -3.18 -0.09
C VAL A 582 12.75 -4.28 -0.30
N PHE A 583 13.98 -4.06 0.14
CA PHE A 583 15.12 -4.96 -0.06
C PHE A 583 15.56 -5.61 1.26
N HIS A 584 15.28 -6.90 1.43
CA HIS A 584 15.57 -7.64 2.66
C HIS A 584 16.99 -8.24 2.68
N LEU A 585 17.54 -8.44 3.88
CA LEU A 585 18.90 -8.99 4.08
C LEU A 585 19.06 -10.46 3.62
N ASN A 586 17.96 -11.16 3.32
CA ASN A 586 17.96 -12.55 2.84
C ASN A 586 17.98 -12.68 1.30
N GLY A 587 18.02 -11.56 0.57
CA GLY A 587 17.96 -11.55 -0.90
C GLY A 587 16.54 -11.51 -1.48
N GLU A 588 15.50 -11.36 -0.65
CA GLU A 588 14.12 -11.13 -1.10
C GLU A 588 13.85 -9.64 -1.38
N ILE A 589 13.09 -9.36 -2.45
CA ILE A 589 12.57 -8.03 -2.78
C ILE A 589 11.04 -8.08 -2.64
N GLN A 590 10.44 -7.12 -1.93
CA GLN A 590 9.01 -6.82 -2.06
C GLN A 590 8.83 -5.61 -2.97
N VAL A 591 7.88 -5.69 -3.90
CA VAL A 591 7.33 -4.53 -4.60
C VAL A 591 5.91 -4.36 -4.10
N SER A 592 5.62 -3.24 -3.46
CA SER A 592 4.32 -2.96 -2.86
C SER A 592 3.75 -1.65 -3.40
N VAL A 593 2.43 -1.58 -3.53
CA VAL A 593 1.69 -0.34 -3.78
C VAL A 593 0.52 -0.25 -2.81
N SER A 594 0.45 0.88 -2.10
CA SER A 594 -0.62 1.20 -1.17
C SER A 594 -1.52 2.28 -1.77
N LEU A 595 -2.85 2.06 -1.71
CA LEU A 595 -3.84 2.98 -2.26
C LEU A 595 -4.35 3.96 -1.18
N SER A 596 -4.39 5.25 -1.52
CA SER A 596 -5.01 6.29 -0.70
C SER A 596 -5.65 7.39 -1.58
N GLY A 597 -5.87 8.58 -1.01
CA GLY A 597 -6.50 9.70 -1.69
C GLY A 597 -8.03 9.71 -1.63
N TYR A 598 -8.63 10.65 -2.34
CA TYR A 598 -10.07 10.82 -2.43
C TYR A 598 -10.70 9.80 -3.39
N MET A 599 -11.91 9.32 -3.09
CA MET A 599 -12.73 8.56 -4.06
C MET A 599 -13.41 9.54 -5.02
N LEU A 600 -13.80 9.06 -6.21
CA LEU A 600 -14.76 9.79 -7.06
C LEU A 600 -16.19 9.51 -6.57
N ALA A 601 -16.83 10.54 -5.98
CA ALA A 601 -18.21 10.43 -5.55
C ALA A 601 -19.20 10.67 -6.70
N ALA A 602 -20.44 10.21 -6.50
CA ALA A 602 -21.62 10.61 -7.25
C ALA A 602 -22.73 11.09 -6.28
N PRO A 603 -23.67 11.94 -6.73
CA PRO A 603 -24.83 12.29 -5.92
C PRO A 603 -25.70 11.05 -5.61
N TRP A 604 -25.99 10.82 -4.34
CA TRP A 604 -26.75 9.65 -3.91
C TRP A 604 -28.22 9.75 -4.35
N SER A 605 -28.73 8.69 -4.99
CA SER A 605 -30.10 8.64 -5.50
C SER A 605 -30.65 7.22 -5.60
N GLY A 606 -31.93 7.07 -5.94
CA GLY A 606 -32.54 5.77 -6.20
C GLY A 606 -31.85 4.95 -7.32
N ALA A 607 -31.12 5.61 -8.22
CA ALA A 607 -30.37 4.96 -9.30
C ALA A 607 -28.99 4.42 -8.87
N THR A 608 -28.40 4.96 -7.80
CA THR A 608 -27.01 4.63 -7.40
C THR A 608 -26.91 3.39 -6.49
N LEU A 609 -28.04 2.84 -6.01
CA LEU A 609 -28.09 1.70 -5.07
C LEU A 609 -27.37 0.43 -5.56
N ASN A 610 -27.30 0.20 -6.86
CA ASN A 610 -26.65 -1.00 -7.43
C ASN A 610 -25.14 -0.82 -7.64
N TYR A 611 -24.60 0.39 -7.43
CA TYR A 611 -23.23 0.78 -7.80
C TYR A 611 -22.44 1.35 -6.62
N SER A 612 -23.08 1.77 -5.54
CA SER A 612 -22.45 2.52 -4.45
C SER A 612 -23.17 2.30 -3.12
N TYR A 613 -22.48 2.60 -2.02
CA TYR A 613 -23.10 2.85 -0.72
C TYR A 613 -23.20 4.36 -0.44
N PRO A 614 -24.14 4.81 0.40
CA PRO A 614 -24.16 6.20 0.86
C PRO A 614 -22.93 6.45 1.73
N LEU A 615 -22.07 7.37 1.26
CA LEU A 615 -20.80 7.74 1.90
C LEU A 615 -21.05 8.72 3.05
N TYR A 616 -21.87 9.75 2.79
CA TYR A 616 -22.44 10.68 3.77
C TYR A 616 -23.70 11.32 3.17
N VAL A 617 -24.20 12.41 3.77
CA VAL A 617 -25.43 13.09 3.31
C VAL A 617 -25.36 13.46 1.82
N ASP A 618 -26.35 12.98 1.07
CA ASP A 618 -26.58 13.21 -0.36
C ASP A 618 -25.45 12.75 -1.31
N MET A 619 -24.48 11.95 -0.83
CA MET A 619 -23.30 11.49 -1.59
C MET A 619 -23.05 9.99 -1.43
N GLY A 620 -22.75 9.30 -2.52
CA GLY A 620 -22.18 7.94 -2.54
C GLY A 620 -20.85 7.92 -3.28
N ALA A 621 -20.08 6.86 -3.13
CA ALA A 621 -18.91 6.59 -3.96
C ALA A 621 -19.04 5.19 -4.56
N SER A 622 -18.72 5.06 -5.84
CA SER A 622 -19.06 3.86 -6.62
C SER A 622 -17.99 2.77 -6.50
N VAL A 623 -18.39 1.51 -6.71
CA VAL A 623 -17.48 0.38 -6.86
C VAL A 623 -16.44 0.67 -7.94
N GLN A 624 -15.19 0.38 -7.64
CA GLN A 624 -14.03 0.68 -8.47
C GLN A 624 -13.02 -0.46 -8.41
N ASP A 625 -12.49 -0.87 -9.56
CA ASP A 625 -11.50 -1.92 -9.66
C ASP A 625 -10.14 -1.30 -10.00
N HIS A 626 -9.15 -1.49 -9.13
CA HIS A 626 -7.78 -1.01 -9.34
C HIS A 626 -6.89 -2.14 -9.85
N PHE A 627 -6.23 -1.93 -11.00
CA PHE A 627 -5.21 -2.83 -11.54
C PHE A 627 -3.91 -2.07 -11.77
N LEU A 628 -2.77 -2.59 -11.33
CA LEU A 628 -1.45 -2.03 -11.61
C LEU A 628 -0.53 -3.08 -12.23
N ASN A 629 0.18 -2.70 -13.29
CA ASN A 629 1.07 -3.60 -14.02
C ASN A 629 2.54 -3.24 -13.81
N TRP A 630 3.36 -4.28 -13.67
CA TRP A 630 4.78 -4.20 -13.40
C TRP A 630 5.55 -5.02 -14.42
N LYS A 631 6.53 -4.38 -15.05
CA LYS A 631 7.55 -5.07 -15.84
C LYS A 631 8.59 -5.63 -14.88
N VAL A 632 8.90 -6.91 -15.00
CA VAL A 632 9.90 -7.61 -14.19
C VAL A 632 10.82 -8.39 -15.13
N ASP A 633 11.93 -7.74 -15.51
CA ASP A 633 12.95 -8.22 -16.44
C ASP A 633 14.07 -8.90 -15.63
N LEU A 634 14.05 -10.24 -15.51
CA LEU A 634 14.93 -11.02 -14.63
C LEU A 634 16.10 -11.65 -15.42
N ASP A 635 17.33 -11.42 -14.95
CA ASP A 635 18.58 -11.87 -15.58
C ASP A 635 19.29 -12.90 -14.67
N ILE A 636 18.62 -14.00 -14.33
CA ILE A 636 19.13 -14.97 -13.35
C ILE A 636 20.38 -15.66 -13.92
N LYS A 637 21.55 -15.32 -13.36
CA LYS A 637 22.86 -15.86 -13.78
C LYS A 637 23.14 -15.60 -15.27
N GLY A 638 22.68 -14.44 -15.77
CA GLY A 638 22.67 -14.07 -17.19
C GLY A 638 21.26 -14.16 -17.79
N SER A 639 21.07 -13.59 -18.99
CA SER A 639 19.72 -13.36 -19.55
C SER A 639 19.04 -14.60 -20.14
N GLU A 640 19.77 -15.66 -20.52
CA GLU A 640 19.12 -16.89 -21.01
C GLU A 640 18.47 -17.66 -19.85
N ASN A 641 17.14 -17.53 -19.71
CA ASN A 641 16.35 -18.00 -18.58
C ASN A 641 15.13 -18.82 -19.06
N SER A 642 14.49 -19.52 -18.12
CA SER A 642 13.26 -20.29 -18.36
C SER A 642 12.26 -20.05 -17.23
N VAL A 643 10.96 -20.03 -17.55
CA VAL A 643 9.92 -20.13 -16.51
C VAL A 643 9.82 -21.56 -16.02
N ARG A 644 9.68 -21.75 -14.71
CA ARG A 644 9.26 -22.99 -14.05
C ARG A 644 7.96 -22.75 -13.31
N GLN A 645 6.96 -23.56 -13.64
CA GLN A 645 5.67 -23.64 -12.95
C GLN A 645 5.63 -24.90 -12.09
N ASP A 646 5.62 -24.72 -10.77
CA ASP A 646 5.61 -25.79 -9.77
C ASP A 646 4.19 -25.99 -9.24
N PHE A 647 3.54 -27.09 -9.64
CA PHE A 647 2.17 -27.44 -9.24
C PHE A 647 2.18 -28.33 -7.98
N ILE A 648 1.46 -27.91 -6.93
CA ILE A 648 1.28 -28.70 -5.71
C ILE A 648 0.01 -29.55 -5.87
N GLU A 649 0.19 -30.82 -6.22
CA GLU A 649 -0.88 -31.78 -6.48
C GLU A 649 -1.04 -32.79 -5.35
N VAL A 650 -2.07 -33.63 -5.43
CA VAL A 650 -2.30 -34.76 -4.53
C VAL A 650 -2.33 -36.06 -5.34
N GLU A 651 -1.58 -37.07 -4.89
CA GLU A 651 -1.63 -38.43 -5.44
C GLU A 651 -2.17 -39.44 -4.42
N ALA A 652 -2.89 -40.44 -4.92
CA ALA A 652 -3.32 -41.61 -4.16
C ALA A 652 -2.52 -42.83 -4.64
N ARG A 653 -1.85 -43.53 -3.71
CA ARG A 653 -0.93 -44.63 -4.01
C ARG A 653 -0.99 -45.73 -2.94
N PRO A 654 -0.62 -46.99 -3.25
CA PRO A 654 -0.45 -48.02 -2.23
C PRO A 654 0.52 -47.56 -1.13
N LEU A 655 0.20 -47.86 0.13
CA LEU A 655 1.01 -47.59 1.31
C LEU A 655 2.02 -48.74 1.51
N PRO A 656 3.32 -48.57 1.16
CA PRO A 656 4.24 -49.71 1.09
C PRO A 656 4.79 -50.14 2.46
N TRP A 657 4.54 -49.37 3.52
CA TRP A 657 4.85 -49.69 4.92
C TRP A 657 3.59 -50.01 5.75
N SER A 658 2.63 -50.72 5.13
CA SER A 658 1.41 -51.16 5.82
C SER A 658 1.63 -52.44 6.64
N VAL A 659 1.28 -52.38 7.92
CA VAL A 659 1.26 -53.48 8.88
C VAL A 659 -0.20 -53.83 9.18
N PRO A 660 -0.66 -55.07 8.89
CA PRO A 660 -2.02 -55.51 9.18
C PRO A 660 -2.41 -55.28 10.63
N GLY A 661 -3.60 -54.71 10.87
CA GLY A 661 -4.13 -54.44 12.20
C GLY A 661 -3.55 -53.21 12.92
N ALA A 662 -2.52 -52.53 12.36
CA ALA A 662 -1.99 -51.26 12.88
C ALA A 662 -2.28 -50.08 11.95
N ASN A 663 -1.89 -50.19 10.67
CA ASN A 663 -2.14 -49.18 9.62
C ASN A 663 -2.52 -49.82 8.26
N GLY A 664 -2.78 -51.12 8.22
CA GLY A 664 -3.39 -51.84 7.10
C GLY A 664 -4.60 -52.68 7.55
N PRO A 665 -5.45 -53.14 6.61
CA PRO A 665 -6.64 -53.92 6.93
C PRO A 665 -6.31 -55.17 7.76
N SER A 666 -7.20 -55.52 8.69
CA SER A 666 -7.12 -56.80 9.41
C SER A 666 -7.62 -57.96 8.54
N ASN A 667 -8.80 -57.80 7.93
CA ASN A 667 -9.55 -58.89 7.27
C ASN A 667 -9.96 -58.56 5.81
N GLY A 668 -9.27 -57.64 5.12
CA GLY A 668 -9.71 -57.11 3.81
C GLY A 668 -8.64 -57.17 2.71
N SER A 669 -9.06 -57.47 1.48
CA SER A 669 -8.18 -57.77 0.33
C SER A 669 -7.71 -56.56 -0.50
N ALA A 670 -8.14 -55.35 -0.17
CA ALA A 670 -7.65 -54.12 -0.82
C ALA A 670 -6.41 -53.59 -0.08
N ALA A 671 -5.31 -53.37 -0.80
CA ALA A 671 -4.12 -52.74 -0.21
C ALA A 671 -4.46 -51.33 0.31
N PRO A 672 -4.01 -50.95 1.53
CA PRO A 672 -4.27 -49.61 2.05
C PRO A 672 -3.60 -48.56 1.17
N VAL A 673 -4.32 -47.46 0.97
CA VAL A 673 -3.89 -46.33 0.13
C VAL A 673 -3.47 -45.18 1.03
N THR A 674 -2.35 -44.53 0.69
CA THR A 674 -2.01 -43.22 1.23
C THR A 674 -2.30 -42.13 0.20
N VAL A 675 -2.74 -40.98 0.69
CA VAL A 675 -3.06 -39.79 -0.09
C VAL A 675 -2.08 -38.72 0.36
N GLN A 676 -1.17 -38.31 -0.53
CA GLN A 676 -0.07 -37.42 -0.21
C GLN A 676 0.06 -36.27 -1.21
N LYS A 677 0.67 -35.16 -0.79
CA LYS A 677 1.07 -34.10 -1.71
C LYS A 677 2.22 -34.58 -2.59
N ARG A 678 2.25 -34.14 -3.85
CA ARG A 678 3.39 -34.24 -4.75
C ARG A 678 3.67 -32.88 -5.40
N LEU A 679 4.88 -32.72 -5.91
CA LEU A 679 5.28 -31.57 -6.70
C LEU A 679 5.37 -32.01 -8.17
N ARG A 680 4.72 -31.29 -9.09
CA ARG A 680 4.86 -31.48 -10.53
C ARG A 680 5.44 -30.22 -11.15
N HIS A 681 6.70 -30.31 -11.55
CA HIS A 681 7.40 -29.26 -12.29
C HIS A 681 6.91 -29.22 -13.75
N VAL A 682 6.78 -28.02 -14.31
CA VAL A 682 6.62 -27.78 -15.74
C VAL A 682 7.60 -26.68 -16.15
N LEU A 683 8.25 -26.88 -17.29
CA LEU A 683 8.96 -25.84 -18.04
C LEU A 683 8.10 -25.56 -19.28
N PRO A 684 7.36 -24.45 -19.32
CA PRO A 684 6.61 -24.03 -20.50
C PRO A 684 7.54 -23.78 -21.68
N GLU A 685 7.09 -24.09 -22.90
CA GLU A 685 7.87 -23.84 -24.12
C GLU A 685 7.45 -22.54 -24.83
N THR A 686 6.18 -22.11 -24.72
CA THR A 686 5.67 -20.84 -25.30
C THR A 686 5.22 -19.80 -24.27
N GLU A 687 5.09 -18.56 -24.72
CA GLU A 687 4.57 -17.40 -23.96
C GLU A 687 3.19 -17.65 -23.32
N GLU A 688 2.27 -18.28 -24.05
CA GLU A 688 0.92 -18.59 -23.55
C GLU A 688 0.93 -19.72 -22.52
N GLU A 689 1.80 -20.71 -22.68
CA GLU A 689 1.98 -21.76 -21.68
C GLU A 689 2.62 -21.22 -20.39
N ALA A 690 3.52 -20.24 -20.51
CA ALA A 690 4.18 -19.59 -19.38
C ALA A 690 3.27 -18.62 -18.62
N SER A 691 2.31 -18.00 -19.32
CA SER A 691 1.42 -16.97 -18.78
C SER A 691 0.31 -17.55 -17.88
N ILE A 692 0.20 -17.00 -16.67
CA ILE A 692 -0.77 -17.39 -15.65
C ILE A 692 -1.94 -16.40 -15.62
N ALA A 693 -3.12 -16.88 -16.03
CA ALA A 693 -4.39 -16.25 -15.72
C ALA A 693 -4.85 -16.62 -14.28
N TYR A 694 -5.68 -15.77 -13.67
CA TYR A 694 -6.13 -15.94 -12.29
C TYR A 694 -7.12 -17.13 -12.12
N ASP A 695 -6.63 -18.28 -11.64
CA ASP A 695 -7.47 -19.42 -11.21
C ASP A 695 -7.08 -19.96 -9.83
N LEU A 696 -7.79 -19.52 -8.79
CA LEU A 696 -7.60 -19.94 -7.39
C LEU A 696 -7.81 -21.46 -7.16
N ARG A 697 -8.37 -22.20 -8.12
CA ARG A 697 -8.54 -23.67 -8.04
C ARG A 697 -7.27 -24.43 -8.43
N ARG A 698 -6.27 -23.75 -9.01
CA ARG A 698 -5.02 -24.32 -9.53
C ARG A 698 -3.80 -23.54 -9.02
N PRO A 699 -3.48 -23.60 -7.72
CA PRO A 699 -2.31 -22.91 -7.19
C PRO A 699 -1.02 -23.39 -7.86
N VAL A 700 -0.29 -22.45 -8.44
CA VAL A 700 0.99 -22.64 -9.13
C VAL A 700 2.04 -21.76 -8.45
N VAL A 701 3.24 -22.30 -8.28
CA VAL A 701 4.42 -21.54 -7.84
C VAL A 701 5.25 -21.21 -9.08
N THR A 702 5.22 -19.94 -9.50
CA THR A 702 5.97 -19.48 -10.67
C THR A 702 7.36 -19.00 -10.26
N SER A 703 8.39 -19.45 -10.98
CA SER A 703 9.78 -19.01 -10.78
C SER A 703 10.50 -18.84 -12.11
N VAL A 704 11.34 -17.82 -12.22
CA VAL A 704 12.32 -17.72 -13.31
C VAL A 704 13.59 -18.43 -12.86
N ILE A 705 14.13 -19.31 -13.70
CA ILE A 705 15.31 -20.13 -13.43
C ILE A 705 16.35 -20.01 -14.54
N ASN A 706 17.59 -20.32 -14.21
CA ASN A 706 18.63 -20.65 -15.17
C ASN A 706 18.82 -22.17 -15.18
N GLU A 707 18.44 -22.86 -16.26
CA GLU A 707 18.54 -24.33 -16.33
C GLU A 707 20.00 -24.83 -16.34
N ARG A 708 20.96 -23.98 -16.71
CA ARG A 708 22.38 -24.33 -16.83
C ARG A 708 23.18 -24.03 -15.56
N SER A 709 22.69 -23.13 -14.71
CA SER A 709 23.33 -22.75 -13.45
C SER A 709 22.63 -23.40 -12.26
N VAL A 710 23.26 -24.42 -11.68
CA VAL A 710 22.75 -25.14 -10.50
C VAL A 710 23.48 -24.72 -9.22
N ASN A 711 22.78 -24.76 -8.10
CA ASN A 711 23.42 -24.65 -6.78
C ASN A 711 24.20 -25.93 -6.43
N LYS A 712 24.91 -25.92 -5.30
CA LYS A 712 25.70 -27.07 -4.81
C LYS A 712 24.92 -28.37 -4.60
N TRP A 713 23.59 -28.30 -4.56
CA TRP A 713 22.69 -29.43 -4.41
C TRP A 713 22.14 -29.96 -5.74
N GLY A 714 22.60 -29.41 -6.88
CA GLY A 714 22.20 -29.82 -8.23
C GLY A 714 20.83 -29.28 -8.67
N THR A 715 20.28 -28.29 -7.96
CA THR A 715 18.99 -27.68 -8.31
C THR A 715 19.22 -26.38 -9.10
N PRO A 716 18.50 -26.14 -10.23
CA PRO A 716 18.56 -24.88 -10.97
C PRO A 716 18.30 -23.66 -10.08
N GLN A 717 19.18 -22.67 -10.21
CA GLN A 717 19.11 -21.39 -9.49
C GLN A 717 18.02 -20.52 -10.10
N GLY A 718 17.24 -19.83 -9.25
CA GLY A 718 16.10 -19.05 -9.70
C GLY A 718 15.54 -18.11 -8.65
N TYR A 719 14.60 -17.27 -9.08
CA TYR A 719 13.77 -16.43 -8.22
C TYR A 719 12.29 -16.77 -8.43
N GLN A 720 11.56 -17.00 -7.34
CA GLN A 720 10.11 -17.14 -7.35
C GLN A 720 9.47 -15.76 -7.47
N ILE A 721 8.42 -15.65 -8.30
CA ILE A 721 7.50 -14.51 -8.32
C ILE A 721 6.26 -14.93 -7.52
N GLN A 722 6.01 -14.29 -6.39
CA GLN A 722 4.86 -14.54 -5.52
C GLN A 722 3.96 -13.31 -5.51
N VAL A 723 2.76 -13.40 -6.08
CA VAL A 723 1.82 -12.27 -6.20
C VAL A 723 0.77 -12.33 -5.09
N ASP A 724 0.86 -11.39 -4.15
CA ASP A 724 -0.03 -11.28 -2.98
C ASP A 724 -1.22 -10.35 -3.32
N SER A 725 -1.99 -10.72 -4.34
CA SER A 725 -3.17 -9.98 -4.84
C SER A 725 -4.17 -10.93 -5.51
N VAL A 726 -5.47 -10.63 -5.39
CA VAL A 726 -6.57 -11.41 -5.98
C VAL A 726 -7.54 -10.47 -6.71
N ILE A 727 -7.30 -10.26 -8.00
CA ILE A 727 -8.19 -9.54 -8.93
C ILE A 727 -8.31 -10.36 -10.24
N SER A 728 -9.24 -10.02 -11.11
CA SER A 728 -9.28 -10.44 -12.51
C SER A 728 -10.02 -9.39 -13.31
N GLN A 729 -9.69 -9.20 -14.58
CA GLN A 729 -10.51 -8.35 -15.45
C GLN A 729 -11.93 -8.92 -15.54
N LEU A 730 -12.94 -8.10 -15.22
CA LEU A 730 -14.37 -8.47 -15.25
C LEU A 730 -15.04 -8.07 -16.57
N TYR A 731 -14.53 -7.03 -17.24
CA TYR A 731 -15.05 -6.62 -18.54
C TYR A 731 -14.67 -7.64 -19.63
N PRO A 732 -15.58 -7.96 -20.58
CA PRO A 732 -15.33 -8.96 -21.61
C PRO A 732 -14.41 -8.44 -22.71
N ASP A 733 -13.68 -9.33 -23.39
CA ASP A 733 -12.82 -9.07 -24.55
C ASP A 733 -13.46 -8.28 -25.71
N SER A 734 -14.78 -8.31 -25.81
CA SER A 734 -15.57 -7.56 -26.80
C SER A 734 -15.76 -6.09 -26.42
N TRP A 735 -15.57 -5.72 -25.15
CA TRP A 735 -15.60 -4.34 -24.69
C TRP A 735 -14.30 -3.64 -25.09
N GLN A 736 -14.44 -2.73 -26.04
CA GLN A 736 -13.38 -2.01 -26.73
C GLN A 736 -12.40 -1.28 -25.77
N PRO A 737 -12.87 -0.56 -24.71
CA PRO A 737 -11.98 0.08 -23.73
C PRO A 737 -10.95 -0.83 -23.06
N ALA A 738 -11.34 -2.01 -22.56
CA ALA A 738 -10.42 -2.92 -21.84
C ALA A 738 -9.36 -3.61 -22.72
N LYS A 739 -9.26 -3.29 -24.01
CA LYS A 739 -8.20 -3.80 -24.89
C LYS A 739 -6.85 -3.13 -24.64
N SER A 740 -6.85 -1.84 -24.32
CA SER A 740 -5.61 -1.12 -23.94
C SER A 740 -5.03 -1.67 -22.62
N GLY A 741 -5.89 -2.25 -21.76
CA GLY A 741 -5.51 -2.94 -20.53
C GLY A 741 -5.38 -4.47 -20.66
N ALA A 742 -5.08 -5.01 -21.85
CA ALA A 742 -5.09 -6.47 -22.07
C ALA A 742 -4.18 -7.29 -21.13
N TRP A 743 -3.13 -6.68 -20.55
CA TRP A 743 -2.30 -7.28 -19.51
C TRP A 743 -3.07 -7.61 -18.23
N SER A 744 -4.16 -6.89 -17.90
CA SER A 744 -4.90 -6.99 -16.63
C SER A 744 -5.73 -8.29 -16.48
N ARG A 745 -5.67 -9.14 -17.51
CA ARG A 745 -6.25 -10.49 -17.58
C ARG A 745 -5.33 -11.55 -16.96
N TYR A 746 -4.05 -11.24 -16.81
CA TYR A 746 -3.02 -12.16 -16.35
C TYR A 746 -2.51 -11.73 -14.96
N GLN A 747 -2.28 -12.70 -14.08
CA GLN A 747 -1.55 -12.50 -12.82
C GLN A 747 -0.06 -12.29 -13.10
N ILE A 748 0.48 -13.12 -14.01
CA ILE A 748 1.83 -13.00 -14.58
C ILE A 748 1.69 -13.39 -16.05
N ALA A 749 1.97 -12.48 -16.98
CA ALA A 749 2.20 -12.85 -18.38
C ALA A 749 3.72 -12.95 -18.63
N THR A 750 4.16 -13.87 -19.49
CA THR A 750 5.58 -13.99 -19.87
C THR A 750 5.74 -13.76 -21.36
N THR A 751 6.66 -12.88 -21.75
CA THR A 751 7.00 -12.64 -23.16
C THR A 751 8.51 -12.78 -23.37
N VAL A 752 8.94 -13.00 -24.61
CA VAL A 752 10.35 -12.85 -24.98
C VAL A 752 10.74 -11.36 -24.91
N ARG A 753 11.97 -11.05 -24.46
CA ARG A 753 12.45 -9.69 -24.23
C ARG A 753 12.80 -8.98 -25.54
N ARG A 754 11.94 -8.04 -25.98
CA ARG A 754 12.15 -7.21 -27.17
C ARG A 754 12.35 -5.72 -26.82
N ASP A 755 13.29 -5.02 -27.46
CA ASP A 755 13.57 -3.60 -27.15
C ASP A 755 12.46 -2.64 -27.62
N ASN A 756 11.69 -3.01 -28.66
CA ASN A 756 10.49 -2.27 -29.07
C ASN A 756 9.32 -2.46 -28.09
N GLU A 757 9.25 -3.59 -27.37
CA GLU A 757 8.22 -3.93 -26.37
C GLU A 757 8.59 -3.37 -24.99
N SER A 758 9.11 -2.15 -24.99
CA SER A 758 9.65 -1.46 -23.81
C SER A 758 8.66 -1.33 -22.64
N SER A 759 7.35 -1.32 -22.89
CA SER A 759 6.29 -0.99 -21.93
C SER A 759 4.97 -1.71 -22.26
N SER A 760 4.15 -2.07 -21.27
CA SER A 760 2.86 -2.76 -21.46
C SER A 760 1.66 -1.82 -21.68
N SER A 761 1.83 -0.52 -21.41
CA SER A 761 0.84 0.54 -21.71
C SER A 761 1.50 1.77 -22.34
N SER A 762 0.71 2.82 -22.58
CA SER A 762 1.17 4.11 -23.10
C SER A 762 0.23 5.27 -22.73
N ILE A 763 0.79 6.48 -22.79
CA ILE A 763 0.04 7.76 -22.62
C ILE A 763 -1.15 7.94 -23.58
N TYR A 764 -1.33 7.05 -24.56
CA TYR A 764 -2.44 7.10 -25.53
C TYR A 764 -3.64 6.21 -25.13
N ALA A 765 -3.50 5.38 -24.09
CA ALA A 765 -4.47 4.35 -23.73
C ALA A 765 -5.87 4.92 -23.39
N ALA A 766 -5.96 5.96 -22.55
CA ALA A 766 -7.24 6.57 -22.14
C ALA A 766 -8.03 7.25 -23.28
N ALA A 767 -7.43 7.47 -24.44
CA ALA A 767 -8.11 8.03 -25.61
C ALA A 767 -8.42 6.98 -26.69
N HIS A 768 -7.96 5.73 -26.52
CA HIS A 768 -8.10 4.68 -27.52
C HIS A 768 -8.68 3.39 -26.93
N PRO A 769 -10.00 3.23 -26.97
CA PRO A 769 -10.67 1.96 -26.69
C PRO A 769 -10.59 1.01 -27.90
N GLY A 770 -9.42 0.89 -28.53
CA GLY A 770 -9.25 0.24 -29.84
C GLY A 770 -8.08 -0.73 -29.85
N VAL A 771 -7.38 -0.79 -30.99
CA VAL A 771 -6.00 -1.30 -31.02
C VAL A 771 -5.09 -0.08 -30.78
N PRO A 772 -4.26 -0.08 -29.72
CA PRO A 772 -3.25 0.96 -29.52
C PRO A 772 -2.26 1.06 -30.70
N PRO A 773 -1.68 2.23 -30.98
CA PRO A 773 -0.62 2.34 -31.97
C PRO A 773 0.57 1.44 -31.59
N GLN A 774 0.94 0.55 -32.51
CA GLN A 774 2.06 -0.38 -32.34
C GLN A 774 3.37 0.37 -32.04
N PRO A 775 4.24 -0.12 -31.13
CA PRO A 775 4.20 -1.44 -30.49
C PRO A 775 3.28 -1.55 -29.25
N MET A 776 2.61 -0.47 -28.81
CA MET A 776 2.06 -0.36 -27.44
C MET A 776 0.73 -1.11 -27.23
N ASN A 777 0.54 -2.25 -27.91
CA ASN A 777 -0.59 -3.15 -27.75
C ASN A 777 -0.12 -4.46 -27.09
N PHE A 778 -0.37 -4.61 -25.79
CA PHE A 778 0.03 -5.80 -25.04
C PHE A 778 -0.51 -7.11 -25.63
N SER A 779 -1.69 -7.07 -26.26
CA SER A 779 -2.30 -8.26 -26.90
C SER A 779 -1.57 -8.78 -28.15
N SER A 780 -0.50 -8.11 -28.59
CA SER A 780 0.42 -8.60 -29.63
C SER A 780 1.79 -9.02 -29.12
N TYR A 781 2.09 -8.88 -27.82
CA TYR A 781 3.36 -9.38 -27.26
C TYR A 781 3.30 -10.90 -27.09
N LEU A 782 2.21 -11.43 -26.54
CA LEU A 782 1.93 -12.87 -26.54
C LEU A 782 1.59 -13.31 -27.97
N ASN A 783 2.57 -13.88 -28.68
CA ASN A 783 2.45 -14.23 -30.10
C ASN A 783 2.93 -15.66 -30.45
N GLY A 784 3.36 -16.42 -29.44
CA GLY A 784 3.77 -17.81 -29.56
C GLY A 784 5.28 -17.99 -29.66
N GLU A 785 6.08 -17.01 -29.22
CA GLU A 785 7.53 -17.13 -29.21
C GLU A 785 8.02 -18.20 -28.20
N PRO A 786 9.18 -18.83 -28.45
CA PRO A 786 9.77 -19.78 -27.52
C PRO A 786 10.42 -19.07 -26.31
N VAL A 787 9.92 -19.33 -25.10
CA VAL A 787 10.36 -18.66 -23.85
C VAL A 787 11.44 -19.42 -23.06
N ARG A 788 11.86 -20.60 -23.55
CA ARG A 788 12.72 -21.50 -22.78
C ARG A 788 14.20 -21.32 -23.13
N ASN A 789 15.02 -21.01 -22.13
CA ASN A 789 16.42 -20.57 -22.26
C ASN A 789 16.60 -19.32 -23.15
N THR A 790 15.67 -18.37 -23.04
CA THR A 790 15.71 -17.08 -23.76
C THR A 790 15.68 -15.90 -22.78
N ASP A 791 15.94 -14.70 -23.27
CA ASP A 791 15.74 -13.46 -22.50
C ASP A 791 14.23 -13.19 -22.39
N ILE A 792 13.69 -13.11 -21.16
CA ILE A 792 12.24 -13.12 -20.90
C ILE A 792 11.80 -12.05 -19.89
N VAL A 793 10.65 -11.43 -20.17
CA VAL A 793 10.00 -10.45 -19.30
C VAL A 793 8.78 -11.05 -18.64
N ASN A 794 8.65 -10.85 -17.33
CA ASN A 794 7.46 -11.21 -16.57
C ASN A 794 6.65 -9.93 -16.31
N TRP A 795 5.43 -9.87 -16.82
CA TRP A 795 4.51 -8.76 -16.67
C TRP A 795 3.52 -9.10 -15.55
N VAL A 796 3.77 -8.56 -14.36
CA VAL A 796 3.06 -8.92 -13.12
C VAL A 796 1.92 -7.92 -12.87
N THR A 797 0.71 -8.43 -12.63
CA THR A 797 -0.44 -7.61 -12.27
C THR A 797 -0.76 -7.76 -10.78
N VAL A 798 -0.98 -6.63 -10.11
CA VAL A 798 -1.59 -6.57 -8.77
C VAL A 798 -2.85 -5.69 -8.84
N GLY A 799 -3.81 -5.93 -7.95
CA GLY A 799 -5.05 -5.17 -7.90
C GLY A 799 -6.00 -5.56 -6.77
N ILE A 800 -7.09 -4.81 -6.66
CA ILE A 800 -8.19 -5.01 -5.71
C ILE A 800 -9.53 -4.51 -6.27
N TYR A 801 -10.60 -5.25 -5.98
CA TYR A 801 -11.98 -4.78 -6.09
C TYR A 801 -12.29 -3.92 -4.85
N ASP A 802 -12.44 -2.60 -5.02
CA ASP A 802 -12.72 -1.67 -3.93
C ASP A 802 -14.19 -1.23 -3.96
N VAL A 803 -14.88 -1.39 -2.83
CA VAL A 803 -16.26 -0.93 -2.65
C VAL A 803 -16.24 0.14 -1.57
N PRO A 804 -16.28 1.43 -1.93
CA PRO A 804 -16.26 2.53 -0.96
C PRO A 804 -17.35 2.42 0.11
N THR A 805 -16.93 2.58 1.36
CA THR A 805 -17.81 2.63 2.55
C THR A 805 -17.68 3.99 3.24
N SER A 806 -18.55 4.31 4.19
CA SER A 806 -18.48 5.57 4.96
C SER A 806 -17.17 5.77 5.71
N GLU A 807 -16.46 4.69 6.09
CA GLU A 807 -15.10 4.75 6.67
C GLU A 807 -14.01 5.16 5.67
N SER A 808 -14.32 5.20 4.37
CA SER A 808 -13.39 5.64 3.31
C SER A 808 -13.43 7.17 3.11
N ALA A 809 -14.33 7.90 3.78
CA ALA A 809 -14.31 9.36 3.85
C ALA A 809 -13.49 9.88 5.05
N PRO A 810 -12.71 10.98 4.91
CA PRO A 810 -12.55 11.81 3.72
C PRO A 810 -11.69 11.17 2.62
N VAL A 811 -10.75 10.29 2.98
CA VAL A 811 -9.82 9.65 2.04
C VAL A 811 -9.63 8.17 2.38
N THR A 812 -9.36 7.39 1.34
CA THR A 812 -9.11 5.95 1.40
C THR A 812 -7.93 5.64 2.30
N ALA A 813 -8.14 4.84 3.34
CA ALA A 813 -7.08 4.46 4.27
C ALA A 813 -6.20 3.33 3.70
N VAL A 814 -4.87 3.55 3.71
CA VAL A 814 -3.82 2.60 3.29
C VAL A 814 -3.93 1.24 4.01
N THR A 815 -4.28 1.23 5.29
CA THR A 815 -4.33 0.01 6.10
C THR A 815 -5.38 -0.97 5.57
N GLY A 816 -4.92 -2.07 4.97
CA GLY A 816 -5.77 -3.09 4.32
C GLY A 816 -5.95 -2.90 2.81
N ARG A 817 -5.40 -1.83 2.22
CA ARG A 817 -5.33 -1.58 0.77
C ARG A 817 -3.89 -1.51 0.29
N GLN A 818 -3.09 -2.46 0.77
CA GLN A 818 -1.69 -2.67 0.39
C GLN A 818 -1.62 -3.91 -0.51
N LEU A 819 -1.16 -3.72 -1.74
CA LEU A 819 -1.03 -4.75 -2.76
C LEU A 819 0.46 -5.02 -2.96
N SER A 820 0.89 -6.26 -3.15
CA SER A 820 2.31 -6.51 -3.41
C SER A 820 2.59 -7.78 -4.21
N PHE A 821 3.80 -7.86 -4.73
CA PHE A 821 4.42 -9.12 -5.13
C PHE A 821 5.86 -9.18 -4.60
N TRP A 822 6.38 -10.40 -4.49
CA TRP A 822 7.72 -10.68 -3.99
C TRP A 822 8.56 -11.38 -5.05
N LEU A 823 9.83 -11.00 -5.12
CA LEU A 823 10.87 -11.70 -5.86
C LEU A 823 11.76 -12.40 -4.84
N ARG A 824 11.71 -13.74 -4.80
CA ARG A 824 12.23 -14.52 -3.67
C ARG A 824 13.30 -15.53 -4.14
N PRO A 825 14.49 -15.61 -3.50
CA PRO A 825 15.53 -16.57 -3.90
C PRO A 825 15.04 -18.02 -3.81
N TYR A 826 14.87 -18.67 -4.95
CA TYR A 826 14.28 -20.01 -5.05
C TYR A 826 15.33 -21.00 -5.55
N ASN A 827 16.06 -21.58 -4.60
CA ASN A 827 17.27 -22.39 -4.80
C ASN A 827 18.48 -21.62 -5.38
N TYR A 828 18.42 -20.29 -5.49
CA TYR A 828 19.53 -19.44 -5.95
C TYR A 828 20.82 -19.64 -5.12
N PHE A 829 20.69 -19.68 -3.79
CA PHE A 829 21.81 -19.86 -2.87
C PHE A 829 21.93 -21.31 -2.36
N ASP A 830 23.13 -21.69 -1.93
CA ASP A 830 23.41 -22.98 -1.27
C ASP A 830 22.76 -23.12 0.13
N ARG A 831 22.41 -22.00 0.75
CA ARG A 831 21.80 -21.86 2.09
C ARG A 831 21.06 -20.53 2.17
N GLY A 832 20.29 -20.27 3.23
CA GLY A 832 19.70 -18.94 3.44
C GLY A 832 20.77 -17.85 3.47
N ALA A 833 20.61 -16.78 2.66
CA ALA A 833 21.66 -15.78 2.47
C ALA A 833 22.04 -15.09 3.79
N ALA A 834 21.06 -14.71 4.60
CA ALA A 834 21.20 -14.05 5.91
C ALA A 834 21.76 -14.97 7.04
N THR A 835 22.83 -15.73 6.77
CA THR A 835 23.48 -16.66 7.71
C THR A 835 24.94 -16.30 8.02
N ASP A 836 25.46 -15.22 7.43
CA ASP A 836 26.78 -14.62 7.65
C ASP A 836 26.72 -13.24 8.34
N LEU A 837 25.51 -12.69 8.53
CA LEU A 837 25.28 -11.38 9.15
C LEU A 837 25.86 -11.31 10.58
N TYR A 838 26.70 -10.32 10.85
CA TYR A 838 27.18 -10.02 12.20
C TYR A 838 26.05 -9.72 13.21
N ALA A 839 24.88 -9.28 12.74
CA ALA A 839 23.71 -8.99 13.58
C ALA A 839 23.01 -10.22 14.20
N ILE A 840 23.46 -11.44 13.89
CA ILE A 840 22.88 -12.66 14.46
C ILE A 840 23.14 -12.70 15.98
N THR A 841 22.08 -12.77 16.77
CA THR A 841 22.16 -13.01 18.22
C THR A 841 22.06 -14.51 18.49
N VAL A 842 23.04 -15.08 19.21
CA VAL A 842 23.01 -16.46 19.71
C VAL A 842 23.01 -16.45 21.24
N MET A 843 22.19 -17.32 21.85
CA MET A 843 22.20 -17.56 23.29
C MET A 843 22.29 -19.07 23.58
N SER A 844 23.16 -19.46 24.51
CA SER A 844 23.33 -20.85 24.94
C SER A 844 23.48 -20.95 26.47
N PRO A 845 22.96 -21.99 27.13
CA PRO A 845 23.19 -22.19 28.56
C PRO A 845 24.68 -22.38 28.85
N THR A 846 25.19 -21.73 29.90
CA THR A 846 26.54 -21.97 30.41
C THR A 846 26.63 -23.22 31.28
N ASN A 847 25.48 -23.70 31.79
CA ASN A 847 25.29 -24.99 32.42
C ASN A 847 23.78 -25.37 32.32
N TYR A 848 23.44 -26.65 32.18
CA TYR A 848 22.04 -27.12 32.02
C TYR A 848 21.18 -26.97 33.29
N THR A 849 21.73 -26.42 34.38
CA THR A 849 21.01 -26.11 35.62
C THR A 849 20.30 -24.75 35.52
N ARG A 850 19.03 -24.67 35.96
CA ARG A 850 18.09 -23.54 35.73
C ARG A 850 18.42 -22.20 36.43
N ARG A 851 19.70 -21.88 36.70
CA ARG A 851 20.13 -20.67 37.43
C ARG A 851 21.37 -19.97 36.87
N ALA A 852 22.06 -20.55 35.88
CA ALA A 852 23.18 -19.87 35.25
C ALA A 852 22.70 -18.87 34.18
N GLN A 853 23.34 -17.70 34.07
CA GLN A 853 23.06 -16.80 32.95
C GLN A 853 23.55 -17.45 31.64
N PRO A 854 22.80 -17.32 30.52
CA PRO A 854 23.23 -17.82 29.24
C PRO A 854 24.43 -17.02 28.73
N LYS A 855 25.33 -17.66 27.97
CA LYS A 855 26.30 -16.93 27.15
C LYS A 855 25.51 -16.29 26.00
N TYR A 856 25.68 -15.00 25.79
CA TYR A 856 25.25 -14.31 24.57
C TYR A 856 26.43 -14.17 23.59
N GLU A 857 26.12 -14.02 22.31
CA GLU A 857 27.07 -13.75 21.24
C GLU A 857 26.39 -12.84 20.20
N THR A 858 27.07 -11.77 19.81
CA THR A 858 26.59 -10.75 18.84
C THR A 858 27.64 -10.42 17.79
N TYR A 859 28.69 -11.25 17.68
CA TYR A 859 29.77 -11.14 16.67
C TYR A 859 30.42 -9.75 16.55
N GLY A 860 30.46 -8.99 17.65
CA GLY A 860 31.04 -7.65 17.73
C GLY A 860 30.09 -6.50 17.41
N VAL A 861 28.81 -6.75 17.08
CA VAL A 861 27.79 -5.70 16.97
C VAL A 861 27.51 -5.11 18.36
N PRO A 862 27.64 -3.78 18.57
CA PRO A 862 27.31 -3.13 19.83
C PRO A 862 25.83 -3.27 20.16
N THR A 863 25.52 -3.56 21.43
CA THR A 863 24.14 -3.64 21.95
C THR A 863 23.77 -2.46 22.86
N GLU A 864 24.73 -1.64 23.25
CA GLU A 864 24.54 -0.49 24.13
C GLU A 864 24.58 0.81 23.32
N PHE A 865 23.41 1.42 23.14
CA PHE A 865 23.26 2.74 22.51
C PHE A 865 22.64 3.71 23.51
N SER A 866 23.38 4.74 23.91
CA SER A 866 22.97 5.67 24.97
C SER A 866 22.51 7.04 24.46
N CYS A 867 22.62 7.31 23.15
CA CYS A 867 22.26 8.60 22.56
C CYS A 867 20.94 8.54 21.77
N VAL A 868 20.23 9.66 21.81
CA VAL A 868 18.99 9.93 21.07
C VAL A 868 19.17 11.32 20.44
N PRO A 869 18.65 11.58 19.22
CA PRO A 869 18.64 12.91 18.59
C PRO A 869 18.22 14.03 19.54
N ALA A 870 18.78 15.24 19.36
CA ALA A 870 18.50 16.34 20.29
C ALA A 870 17.00 16.64 20.34
N LYS A 871 16.47 16.99 21.52
CA LYS A 871 15.02 17.18 21.71
C LYS A 871 14.43 18.24 20.76
N ASP A 872 15.25 19.20 20.37
CA ASP A 872 14.88 20.35 19.56
C ASP A 872 15.24 20.17 18.06
N SER A 873 15.62 18.94 17.64
CA SER A 873 15.85 18.54 16.24
C SER A 873 14.54 18.44 15.43
N ALA A 874 13.93 19.60 15.18
CA ALA A 874 12.78 19.76 14.28
C ALA A 874 13.22 20.54 13.02
N PRO A 875 13.74 19.86 11.97
CA PRO A 875 14.33 20.51 10.81
C PRO A 875 13.32 20.77 9.69
N PHE A 876 12.13 20.16 9.72
CA PHE A 876 11.09 20.46 8.74
C PHE A 876 10.50 21.84 9.01
N ASN A 877 11.06 22.86 8.36
CA ASN A 877 10.48 24.18 8.31
C ASN A 877 9.15 24.10 7.56
N ARG A 878 8.03 24.17 8.29
CA ARG A 878 6.67 24.08 7.72
C ARG A 878 6.30 25.25 6.77
N SER A 879 7.20 26.20 6.55
CA SER A 879 7.06 27.26 5.53
C SER A 879 7.82 26.96 4.22
N GLU A 880 8.58 25.87 4.14
CA GLU A 880 9.35 25.47 2.95
C GLU A 880 8.69 24.37 2.10
N PHE A 881 7.54 23.82 2.53
CA PHE A 881 6.74 22.94 1.65
C PHE A 881 6.37 23.71 0.39
N SER A 882 6.80 23.23 -0.78
CA SER A 882 6.68 23.97 -2.04
C SER A 882 5.25 23.93 -2.57
N ALA A 883 4.44 24.86 -2.08
CA ALA A 883 3.14 25.16 -2.66
C ALA A 883 3.36 25.74 -4.07
N TYR A 884 3.33 24.86 -5.08
CA TYR A 884 3.40 25.22 -6.49
C TYR A 884 2.29 26.23 -6.82
N LEU A 885 2.71 27.44 -7.18
CA LEU A 885 1.94 28.55 -7.72
C LEU A 885 2.58 28.99 -9.03
#